data_AF-N4XJ11-F1
#
_entry.id   AF-N4XJ11-F1
#
_cell.length_a   1.000
_cell.length_b   1.000
_cell.length_c   1.000
_cell.angle_alpha   90.00
_cell.angle_beta   90.00
_cell.angle_gamma   90.00
#
_symmetry.space_group_name_H-M   'P 1'
#
loop_
_entity.id
_entity.type
_entity.pdbx_description
1 polymer ?
#
loop_
_entity_poly.entity_id
_entity_poly.type
_entity_poly.pdbx_seq_one_letter_code
_entity_poly.pdbx_strand_id
1 'polypeptide(L)'
;MPPFKDDQIIIISPGSETTVAQLGLPESFTPARLRLRSRMFPAEKEGEFEPYKIRRRQDRPAAENGEAKDGPQEDSKPAEGEEEVIWDEDRVSEEGAIWPIQQGRIVDWPCFFALITHVYNSLNPPFHTPILLIAQPAWTPREHEKLTQFFFEKFKVPAFGLMDAALATAWAYGVHTATVIDVGKDKADVTAVSEFIPHTQGRVISLPGCGGEAFTEGLLAKLRPKGFNRDMCEQLKRSPICELLPPGVPLPGSKDAPVADGVSNPAAAASTGAPGSGAAAAAAIGNVPRGPGIDTEVGEEGTGEDEGVLDVASIVAGGKMSEYLAKKEKEKQEKANAKKKGAPAPQANKPVKLPNSKLEKATFLYEDHALLDTLKNMNLNNQEMADAKGALDEGPSRKPNENEEEGEPADTTEANGTNEANNINKKTESIRREIEVGNERFMADGNGTLEKIADAVYRVISSIDEVGKRSDLWDQLIVCGNGAKLRGFRESLIQTIQAKYLVSPSSATIFTSEIPSNVSTPAGTGTNTPQPQLGPHGNSQVNPLLLAATTAQTQHMMPHGGMPGMSHNLHSSHGQTPTSVKFVKPPEYFPEFKEVGFDESTFLGAQVAAKVIFVVDQGQSKGYMTRPDYNDQGPQAIHDYSL
;
A
#
# COMPACT_ATOMS: atom_id res chain seq x y z
N MET A 1 -41.78 -3.70 -4.40
CA MET A 1 -40.50 -4.18 -4.97
C MET A 1 -39.55 -2.99 -4.97
N PRO A 2 -38.26 -3.18 -4.68
CA PRO A 2 -37.29 -2.09 -4.76
C PRO A 2 -37.27 -1.52 -6.20
N PRO A 3 -37.01 -0.20 -6.36
CA PRO A 3 -37.00 0.44 -7.67
C PRO A 3 -35.86 -0.08 -8.55
N PHE A 4 -34.78 -0.58 -7.92
CA PHE A 4 -33.63 -1.17 -8.58
C PHE A 4 -33.31 -2.53 -8.00
N LYS A 5 -32.64 -3.37 -8.79
CA LYS A 5 -32.17 -4.69 -8.37
C LYS A 5 -30.67 -4.69 -8.19
N ASP A 6 -30.18 -5.55 -7.28
CA ASP A 6 -28.76 -5.72 -6.96
C ASP A 6 -27.90 -5.95 -8.21
N ASP A 7 -28.39 -6.71 -9.19
CA ASP A 7 -27.70 -7.05 -10.45
C ASP A 7 -27.63 -5.91 -11.48
N GLN A 8 -28.33 -4.80 -11.23
CA GLN A 8 -28.46 -3.69 -12.17
C GLN A 8 -27.80 -2.39 -11.70
N ILE A 9 -27.04 -2.40 -10.60
CA ILE A 9 -26.37 -1.21 -10.07
C ILE A 9 -24.93 -1.14 -10.58
N ILE A 10 -24.51 0.02 -11.09
CA ILE A 10 -23.10 0.30 -11.37
C ILE A 10 -22.48 1.07 -10.21
N ILE A 11 -21.25 0.68 -9.87
CA ILE A 11 -20.36 1.50 -9.04
C ILE A 11 -19.14 1.86 -9.87
N ILE A 12 -18.77 3.14 -9.87
CA ILE A 12 -17.53 3.63 -10.50
C ILE A 12 -16.71 4.37 -9.44
N SER A 13 -15.44 4.01 -9.29
CA SER A 13 -14.47 4.72 -8.47
C SER A 13 -13.27 5.15 -9.33
N PRO A 14 -13.27 6.40 -9.83
CA PRO A 14 -12.16 6.93 -10.60
C PRO A 14 -10.98 7.28 -9.70
N GLY A 15 -9.80 6.79 -10.06
CA GLY A 15 -8.51 7.13 -9.43
C GLY A 15 -7.52 7.71 -10.43
N SER A 16 -6.43 8.32 -9.96
CA SER A 16 -5.44 8.97 -10.84
C SER A 16 -4.73 8.01 -11.79
N GLU A 17 -4.37 6.81 -11.33
CA GLU A 17 -3.75 5.80 -12.20
C GLU A 17 -4.72 4.72 -12.68
N THR A 18 -5.76 4.45 -11.90
CA THR A 18 -6.64 3.30 -12.11
C THR A 18 -8.06 3.68 -11.75
N THR A 19 -8.98 3.37 -12.65
CA THR A 19 -10.42 3.46 -12.42
C THR A 19 -10.94 2.05 -12.25
N VAL A 20 -11.64 1.82 -11.14
CA VAL A 20 -12.27 0.54 -10.85
C VAL A 20 -13.78 0.68 -10.93
N ALA A 21 -14.44 -0.33 -11.47
CA ALA A 21 -15.88 -0.33 -11.61
C ALA A 21 -16.46 -1.74 -11.54
N GLN A 22 -17.76 -1.81 -11.28
CA GLN A 22 -18.50 -3.06 -11.25
C GLN A 22 -19.96 -2.82 -11.63
N LEU A 23 -20.51 -3.74 -12.41
CA LEU A 23 -21.94 -3.88 -12.65
C LEU A 23 -22.46 -5.05 -11.81
N GLY A 24 -23.49 -4.79 -11.02
CA GLY A 24 -24.11 -5.75 -10.13
C GLY A 24 -23.42 -5.85 -8.77
N LEU A 25 -24.20 -6.19 -7.75
CA LEU A 25 -23.76 -6.44 -6.38
C LEU A 25 -23.85 -7.94 -6.09
N PRO A 26 -22.71 -8.66 -5.98
CA PRO A 26 -22.72 -10.07 -5.60
C PRO A 26 -23.19 -10.26 -4.16
N GLU A 27 -23.68 -11.46 -3.83
CA GLU A 27 -24.14 -11.79 -2.47
C GLU A 27 -23.02 -11.64 -1.42
N SER A 28 -21.82 -12.10 -1.78
CA SER A 28 -20.57 -11.80 -1.06
C SER A 28 -19.83 -10.72 -1.84
N PHE A 29 -19.59 -9.56 -1.23
CA PHE A 29 -18.88 -8.47 -1.89
C PHE A 29 -17.46 -8.87 -2.27
N THR A 30 -17.11 -8.62 -3.52
CA THR A 30 -15.80 -8.92 -4.11
C THR A 30 -15.03 -7.62 -4.36
N PRO A 31 -13.70 -7.67 -4.52
CA PRO A 31 -12.98 -6.60 -5.19
C PRO A 31 -13.60 -6.26 -6.56
N ALA A 32 -13.36 -5.04 -7.05
CA ALA A 32 -13.92 -4.58 -8.32
C ALA A 32 -13.50 -5.49 -9.48
N ARG A 33 -14.47 -5.92 -10.29
CA ARG A 33 -14.23 -6.79 -11.46
C ARG A 33 -13.55 -6.06 -12.62
N LEU A 34 -13.95 -4.83 -12.90
CA LEU A 34 -13.36 -4.03 -13.97
C LEU A 34 -12.29 -3.12 -13.39
N ARG A 35 -11.05 -3.26 -13.88
CA ARG A 35 -9.92 -2.40 -13.53
C ARG A 35 -9.28 -1.88 -14.81
N LEU A 36 -9.34 -0.57 -15.00
CA LEU A 36 -8.81 0.11 -16.18
C LEU A 36 -7.78 1.15 -15.77
N ARG A 37 -6.72 1.31 -16.57
CA ARG A 37 -5.79 2.43 -16.39
C ARG A 37 -6.54 3.72 -16.68
N SER A 38 -6.43 4.71 -15.80
CA SER A 38 -7.09 6.00 -15.95
C SER A 38 -6.37 6.89 -16.97
N ARG A 39 -6.22 6.39 -18.20
CA ARG A 39 -5.54 7.07 -19.29
C ARG A 39 -6.29 6.85 -20.59
N MET A 40 -6.16 7.82 -21.50
CA MET A 40 -6.67 7.72 -22.87
C MET A 40 -5.60 8.23 -23.84
N PHE A 41 -5.73 7.91 -25.11
CA PHE A 41 -4.87 8.40 -26.19
C PHE A 41 -5.66 9.38 -27.06
N PRO A 42 -5.05 10.47 -27.55
CA PRO A 42 -5.66 11.28 -28.59
C PRO A 42 -6.02 10.41 -29.80
N ALA A 43 -7.25 10.51 -30.29
CA ALA A 43 -7.68 9.88 -31.53
C ALA A 43 -7.14 10.66 -32.75
N GLU A 44 -7.38 10.14 -33.96
CA GLU A 44 -7.05 10.87 -35.19
C GLU A 44 -7.80 12.19 -35.32
N LYS A 45 -9.05 12.23 -34.85
CA LYS A 45 -9.85 13.46 -34.83
C LYS A 45 -9.52 14.26 -33.57
N GLU A 46 -9.24 15.54 -33.78
CA GLU A 46 -8.94 16.47 -32.69
C GLU A 46 -10.09 16.51 -31.68
N GLY A 47 -9.78 16.27 -30.40
CA GLY A 47 -10.74 16.26 -29.30
C GLY A 47 -11.45 14.92 -29.07
N GLU A 48 -11.23 13.90 -29.91
CA GLU A 48 -11.66 12.53 -29.66
C GLU A 48 -10.53 11.73 -28.96
N PHE A 49 -10.91 10.67 -28.26
CA PHE A 49 -10.00 9.88 -27.44
C PHE A 49 -10.26 8.39 -27.62
N GLU A 50 -9.18 7.61 -27.66
CA GLU A 50 -9.19 6.16 -27.75
C GLU A 50 -8.63 5.52 -26.47
N PRO A 51 -9.15 4.37 -26.02
CA PRO A 51 -8.66 3.70 -24.81
C PRO A 51 -7.28 3.05 -25.00
N TYR A 52 -6.89 2.79 -26.26
CA TYR A 52 -5.63 2.14 -26.62
C TYR A 52 -4.86 2.97 -27.64
N LYS A 53 -3.52 2.82 -27.64
CA LYS A 53 -2.68 3.51 -28.62
C LYS A 53 -2.82 2.81 -29.96
N ILE A 54 -3.34 3.52 -30.95
CA ILE A 54 -3.45 3.02 -32.32
C ILE A 54 -2.12 3.29 -33.04
N ARG A 55 -1.43 2.23 -33.46
CA ARG A 55 -0.17 2.33 -34.22
C ARG A 55 -0.39 1.98 -35.68
N ARG A 56 0.21 2.76 -36.59
CA ARG A 56 0.26 2.45 -38.02
C ARG A 56 1.38 1.43 -38.27
N ARG A 57 1.05 0.20 -38.65
CA ARG A 57 2.08 -0.77 -39.10
C ARG A 57 2.20 -0.65 -40.62
N GLN A 58 3.38 -0.28 -41.12
CA GLN A 58 3.74 -0.45 -42.53
C GLN A 58 4.33 -1.85 -42.68
N ASP A 59 3.72 -2.70 -43.51
CA ASP A 59 4.33 -3.97 -43.85
C ASP A 59 5.64 -3.73 -44.60
N ARG A 60 6.72 -4.33 -44.11
CA ARG A 60 8.00 -4.39 -44.82
C ARG A 60 7.78 -5.21 -46.10
N PRO A 61 8.33 -4.82 -47.26
CA PRO A 61 8.15 -5.60 -48.48
C PRO A 61 8.72 -7.00 -48.27
N ALA A 62 7.97 -8.01 -48.73
CA ALA A 62 8.35 -9.41 -48.69
C ALA A 62 9.78 -9.60 -49.23
N ALA A 63 10.57 -10.40 -48.50
CA ALA A 63 11.91 -10.79 -48.91
C ALA A 63 11.89 -11.38 -50.33
N GLU A 64 12.73 -10.85 -51.21
CA GLU A 64 13.05 -11.43 -52.51
C GLU A 64 13.67 -12.83 -52.31
N ASN A 65 12.84 -13.87 -52.38
CA ASN A 65 13.34 -15.19 -52.71
C ASN A 65 13.59 -15.23 -54.22
N GLY A 66 14.85 -15.11 -54.59
CA GLY A 66 15.29 -15.29 -55.97
C GLY A 66 15.05 -16.71 -56.45
N GLU A 67 14.40 -16.84 -57.60
CA GLU A 67 14.66 -17.91 -58.56
C GLU A 67 14.31 -17.38 -59.96
N ALA A 68 15.31 -17.30 -60.83
CA ALA A 68 15.18 -16.88 -62.20
C ALA A 68 14.52 -17.98 -63.05
N LYS A 69 13.45 -17.63 -63.79
CA LYS A 69 13.05 -18.36 -65.01
C LYS A 69 12.58 -17.39 -66.09
N ASP A 70 13.22 -17.55 -67.26
CA ASP A 70 12.97 -16.89 -68.54
C ASP A 70 11.50 -16.96 -69.01
N GLY A 71 11.00 -15.85 -69.56
CA GLY A 71 9.77 -15.77 -70.36
C GLY A 71 9.50 -14.32 -70.82
N PRO A 72 9.09 -14.08 -72.09
CA PRO A 72 9.20 -12.75 -72.70
C PRO A 72 8.09 -11.78 -72.28
N GLN A 73 8.51 -10.51 -72.32
CA GLN A 73 7.87 -9.25 -72.00
C GLN A 73 6.50 -9.03 -72.67
N GLU A 74 5.45 -8.79 -71.87
CA GLU A 74 4.23 -8.07 -72.26
C GLU A 74 3.87 -6.99 -71.21
N ASP A 75 3.32 -5.91 -71.73
CA ASP A 75 3.16 -4.55 -71.19
C ASP A 75 2.86 -4.36 -69.70
N SER A 76 3.69 -3.51 -69.08
CA SER A 76 3.51 -2.92 -67.76
C SER A 76 2.32 -1.96 -67.69
N LYS A 77 1.34 -2.28 -66.85
CA LYS A 77 0.54 -1.27 -66.12
C LYS A 77 1.01 -1.24 -64.67
N PRO A 78 1.25 -0.07 -64.07
CA PRO A 78 1.53 -0.01 -62.63
C PRO A 78 0.24 -0.36 -61.89
N ALA A 79 0.26 -1.46 -61.14
CA ALA A 79 -0.73 -1.71 -60.12
C ALA A 79 -0.48 -0.70 -58.99
N GLU A 80 -1.42 0.22 -58.78
CA GLU A 80 -1.54 0.98 -57.54
C GLU A 80 -1.78 -0.05 -56.42
N GLY A 81 -0.70 -0.46 -55.76
CA GLY A 81 -0.80 -1.18 -54.51
C GLY A 81 -1.31 -0.20 -53.46
N GLU A 82 -2.60 -0.29 -53.12
CA GLU A 82 -3.10 0.28 -51.88
C GLU A 82 -2.31 -0.37 -50.74
N GLU A 83 -1.37 0.38 -50.14
CA GLU A 83 -0.73 -0.01 -48.89
C GLU A 83 -1.84 -0.21 -47.85
N GLU A 84 -2.20 -1.46 -47.59
CA GLU A 84 -3.19 -1.79 -46.56
C GLU A 84 -2.60 -1.40 -45.21
N VAL A 85 -3.07 -0.27 -44.68
CA VAL A 85 -2.62 0.25 -43.40
C VAL A 85 -3.22 -0.61 -42.30
N ILE A 86 -2.44 -1.54 -41.77
CA ILE A 86 -2.86 -2.36 -40.63
C ILE A 86 -2.64 -1.54 -39.35
N TRP A 87 -3.74 -1.24 -38.67
CA TRP A 87 -3.74 -0.59 -37.37
C TRP A 87 -3.60 -1.62 -36.26
N ASP A 88 -2.62 -1.44 -35.39
CA ASP A 88 -2.37 -2.35 -34.25
C ASP A 88 -2.72 -1.63 -32.93
N GLU A 89 -3.52 -2.29 -32.09
CA GLU A 89 -3.91 -1.79 -30.77
C GLU A 89 -2.83 -2.13 -29.74
N ASP A 90 -2.01 -1.14 -29.37
CA ASP A 90 -1.07 -1.31 -28.27
C ASP A 90 -1.77 -1.02 -26.93
N ARG A 91 -2.08 -2.12 -26.23
CA ARG A 91 -2.75 -2.10 -24.92
C ARG A 91 -1.78 -1.82 -23.76
N VAL A 92 -0.47 -1.82 -24.00
CA VAL A 92 0.55 -1.78 -22.95
C VAL A 92 1.24 -0.42 -22.86
N SER A 93 1.65 0.17 -24.00
CA SER A 93 2.44 1.41 -24.00
C SER A 93 1.73 2.57 -23.29
N GLU A 94 2.50 3.36 -22.53
CA GLU A 94 2.02 4.59 -21.89
C GLU A 94 2.42 5.85 -22.68
N GLU A 95 3.18 5.68 -23.75
CA GLU A 95 3.77 6.78 -24.50
C GLU A 95 2.70 7.52 -25.31
N GLY A 96 2.52 8.81 -25.00
CA GLY A 96 1.47 9.64 -25.61
C GLY A 96 0.12 9.54 -24.91
N ALA A 97 0.02 8.81 -23.78
CA ALA A 97 -1.20 8.73 -23.00
C ALA A 97 -1.46 10.03 -22.21
N ILE A 98 -2.71 10.46 -22.19
CA ILE A 98 -3.21 11.56 -21.36
C ILE A 98 -3.85 10.97 -20.11
N TRP A 99 -3.47 11.50 -18.94
CA TRP A 99 -4.00 11.13 -17.63
C TRP A 99 -4.98 12.21 -17.16
N PRO A 100 -6.30 12.02 -17.34
CA PRO A 100 -7.29 13.05 -17.04
C PRO A 100 -7.44 13.37 -15.56
N ILE A 101 -6.94 12.50 -14.68
CA ILE A 101 -7.01 12.67 -13.23
C ILE A 101 -5.60 12.70 -12.66
N GLN A 102 -5.26 13.77 -11.94
CA GLN A 102 -3.97 13.93 -11.28
C GLN A 102 -4.18 14.35 -9.83
N GLN A 103 -3.56 13.62 -8.90
CA GLN A 103 -3.71 13.86 -7.45
C GLN A 103 -5.18 13.97 -6.98
N GLY A 104 -6.06 13.14 -7.56
CA GLY A 104 -7.51 13.14 -7.31
C GLY A 104 -8.32 14.24 -8.02
N ARG A 105 -7.68 15.20 -8.71
CA ARG A 105 -8.35 16.27 -9.45
C ARG A 105 -8.56 15.89 -10.91
N ILE A 106 -9.69 16.28 -11.48
CA ILE A 106 -9.94 16.15 -12.92
C ILE A 106 -9.26 17.34 -13.61
N VAL A 107 -8.16 17.08 -14.31
CA VAL A 107 -7.35 18.10 -15.01
C VAL A 107 -7.70 18.21 -16.48
N ASP A 108 -8.25 17.16 -17.08
CA ASP A 108 -8.74 17.14 -18.47
C ASP A 108 -10.15 16.54 -18.52
N TRP A 109 -11.14 17.41 -18.70
CA TRP A 109 -12.56 17.04 -18.68
C TRP A 109 -13.01 16.24 -19.90
N PRO A 110 -12.71 16.65 -21.16
CA PRO A 110 -13.00 15.82 -22.33
C PRO A 110 -12.41 14.40 -22.22
N CYS A 111 -11.14 14.30 -21.82
CA CYS A 111 -10.46 13.01 -21.65
C CYS A 111 -11.11 12.19 -20.52
N PHE A 112 -11.46 12.82 -19.39
CA PHE A 112 -12.19 12.17 -18.30
C PHE A 112 -13.54 11.58 -18.76
N PHE A 113 -14.33 12.34 -19.52
CA PHE A 113 -15.61 11.85 -20.02
C PHE A 113 -15.45 10.72 -21.04
N ALA A 114 -14.40 10.74 -21.86
CA ALA A 114 -14.08 9.63 -22.73
C ALA A 114 -13.71 8.37 -21.93
N LEU A 115 -12.89 8.51 -20.87
CA LEU A 115 -12.56 7.42 -19.94
C LEU A 115 -13.82 6.84 -19.28
N ILE A 116 -14.70 7.67 -18.72
CA ILE A 116 -15.94 7.20 -18.09
C ILE A 116 -16.87 6.55 -19.12
N THR A 117 -16.94 7.06 -20.34
CA THR A 117 -17.70 6.43 -21.43
C THR A 117 -17.13 5.05 -21.78
N HIS A 118 -15.81 4.91 -21.84
CA HIS A 118 -15.17 3.62 -22.05
C HIS A 118 -15.45 2.63 -20.91
N VAL A 119 -15.39 3.09 -19.65
CA VAL A 119 -15.75 2.29 -18.46
C VAL A 119 -17.20 1.81 -18.56
N TYR A 120 -18.13 2.73 -18.83
CA TYR A 120 -19.56 2.43 -18.97
C TYR A 120 -19.82 1.40 -20.08
N ASN A 121 -19.24 1.60 -21.26
CA ASN A 121 -19.39 0.69 -22.39
C ASN A 121 -18.76 -0.69 -22.13
N SER A 122 -17.64 -0.74 -21.40
CA SER A 122 -16.98 -2.00 -21.02
C SER A 122 -17.81 -2.85 -20.07
N LEU A 123 -18.65 -2.21 -19.23
CA LEU A 123 -19.61 -2.91 -18.37
C LEU A 123 -20.84 -3.41 -19.14
N ASN A 124 -21.11 -2.86 -20.33
CA ASN A 124 -22.27 -3.16 -21.17
C ASN A 124 -23.60 -3.25 -20.37
N PRO A 125 -23.99 -2.18 -19.66
CA PRO A 125 -25.14 -2.23 -18.78
C PRO A 125 -26.47 -2.38 -19.51
N PRO A 126 -27.45 -3.06 -18.89
CA PRO A 126 -28.82 -3.11 -19.42
C PRO A 126 -29.50 -1.74 -19.38
N PHE A 127 -30.65 -1.65 -20.03
CA PHE A 127 -31.53 -0.48 -19.89
C PHE A 127 -31.97 -0.34 -18.42
N HIS A 128 -32.05 0.89 -17.92
CA HIS A 128 -32.49 1.22 -16.55
C HIS A 128 -31.50 0.86 -15.42
N THR A 129 -30.21 1.14 -15.61
CA THR A 129 -29.15 0.91 -14.61
C THR A 129 -28.78 2.19 -13.84
N PRO A 130 -29.00 2.27 -12.52
CA PRO A 130 -28.51 3.36 -11.68
C PRO A 130 -26.99 3.32 -11.51
N ILE A 131 -26.39 4.48 -11.24
CA ILE A 131 -24.94 4.62 -11.05
C ILE A 131 -24.63 5.29 -9.71
N LEU A 132 -23.75 4.68 -8.93
CA LEU A 132 -23.05 5.30 -7.80
C LEU A 132 -21.64 5.67 -8.21
N LEU A 133 -21.29 6.95 -8.15
CA LEU A 133 -19.95 7.44 -8.41
C LEU A 133 -19.27 7.85 -7.09
N ILE A 134 -18.05 7.36 -6.88
CA ILE A 134 -17.22 7.77 -5.75
C ILE A 134 -16.58 9.12 -6.05
N ALA A 135 -16.93 10.11 -5.25
CA ALA A 135 -16.42 11.47 -5.33
C ALA A 135 -15.11 11.61 -4.55
N GLN A 136 -14.10 12.18 -5.20
CA GLN A 136 -12.84 12.49 -4.54
C GLN A 136 -12.98 13.80 -3.74
N PRO A 137 -12.32 13.93 -2.57
CA PRO A 137 -12.35 15.15 -1.76
C PRO A 137 -11.98 16.44 -2.49
N ALA A 138 -11.22 16.34 -3.59
CA ALA A 138 -10.76 17.48 -4.36
C ALA A 138 -11.81 18.02 -5.35
N TRP A 139 -12.94 17.33 -5.54
CA TRP A 139 -13.98 17.76 -6.47
C TRP A 139 -14.87 18.83 -5.84
N THR A 140 -15.10 19.89 -6.59
CA THR A 140 -15.91 21.03 -6.15
C THR A 140 -17.40 20.80 -6.44
N PRO A 141 -18.31 21.52 -5.76
CA PRO A 141 -19.74 21.46 -6.05
C PRO A 141 -20.09 21.67 -7.54
N ARG A 142 -19.39 22.57 -8.22
CA ARG A 142 -19.60 22.79 -9.67
C ARG A 142 -19.19 21.59 -10.51
N GLU A 143 -18.15 20.87 -10.09
CA GLU A 143 -17.71 19.65 -10.76
C GLU A 143 -18.70 18.51 -10.51
N HIS A 144 -19.31 18.44 -9.32
CA HIS A 144 -20.43 17.52 -9.06
C HIS A 144 -21.61 17.78 -10.00
N GLU A 145 -22.02 19.05 -10.18
CA GLU A 145 -23.07 19.43 -11.13
C GLU A 145 -22.73 19.00 -12.56
N LYS A 146 -21.48 19.23 -12.98
CA LYS A 146 -20.99 18.86 -14.32
C LYS A 146 -21.00 17.35 -14.54
N LEU A 147 -20.62 16.57 -13.52
CA LEU A 147 -20.71 15.10 -13.53
C LEU A 147 -22.18 14.67 -13.63
N THR A 148 -23.05 15.19 -12.76
CA THR A 148 -24.49 14.91 -12.77
C THR A 148 -25.10 15.15 -14.14
N GLN A 149 -24.80 16.31 -14.74
CA GLN A 149 -25.24 16.64 -16.10
C GLN A 149 -24.77 15.57 -17.10
N PHE A 150 -23.48 15.23 -17.09
CA PHE A 150 -22.93 14.22 -17.98
C PHE A 150 -23.63 12.87 -17.85
N PHE A 151 -23.82 12.35 -16.63
CA PHE A 151 -24.45 11.04 -16.42
C PHE A 151 -25.92 11.01 -16.87
N PHE A 152 -26.71 12.04 -16.55
CA PHE A 152 -28.11 12.10 -16.97
C PHE A 152 -28.29 12.41 -18.45
N GLU A 153 -27.45 13.27 -19.05
CA GLU A 153 -27.59 13.66 -20.44
C GLU A 153 -26.95 12.67 -21.42
N LYS A 154 -25.76 12.13 -21.11
CA LYS A 154 -25.05 11.21 -22.01
C LYS A 154 -25.57 9.78 -21.89
N PHE A 155 -25.64 9.24 -20.68
CA PHE A 155 -26.01 7.83 -20.46
C PHE A 155 -27.50 7.65 -20.17
N LYS A 156 -28.25 8.74 -20.00
CA LYS A 156 -29.70 8.71 -19.77
C LYS A 156 -30.09 7.84 -18.56
N VAL A 157 -29.26 7.83 -17.52
CA VAL A 157 -29.48 7.01 -16.31
C VAL A 157 -30.82 7.31 -15.64
N PRO A 158 -31.47 6.32 -15.01
CA PRO A 158 -32.69 6.54 -14.24
C PRO A 158 -32.43 7.18 -12.87
N ALA A 159 -31.24 6.95 -12.30
CA ALA A 159 -30.80 7.49 -11.04
C ALA A 159 -29.27 7.60 -10.97
N PHE A 160 -28.79 8.61 -10.27
CA PHE A 160 -27.36 8.91 -10.11
C PHE A 160 -27.08 9.33 -8.66
N GLY A 161 -26.09 8.70 -8.02
CA GLY A 161 -25.63 9.04 -6.67
C GLY A 161 -24.15 9.42 -6.66
N LEU A 162 -23.81 10.38 -5.81
CA LEU A 162 -22.42 10.72 -5.46
C LEU A 162 -22.17 10.32 -4.01
N MET A 163 -21.05 9.65 -3.76
CA MET A 163 -20.64 9.28 -2.42
C MET A 163 -19.19 9.71 -2.15
N ASP A 164 -18.96 10.43 -1.06
CA ASP A 164 -17.63 10.82 -0.61
C ASP A 164 -16.75 9.59 -0.31
N ALA A 165 -15.53 9.58 -0.85
CA ALA A 165 -14.59 8.46 -0.68
C ALA A 165 -14.26 8.13 0.80
N ALA A 166 -14.18 9.13 1.68
CA ALA A 166 -13.95 8.91 3.10
C ALA A 166 -15.17 8.31 3.78
N LEU A 167 -16.37 8.78 3.43
CA LEU A 167 -17.61 8.20 3.94
C LEU A 167 -17.77 6.74 3.50
N ALA A 168 -17.49 6.43 2.22
CA ALA A 168 -17.47 5.06 1.72
C ALA A 168 -16.52 4.19 2.54
N THR A 169 -15.32 4.69 2.82
CA THR A 169 -14.35 3.96 3.65
C THR A 169 -14.89 3.71 5.07
N ALA A 170 -15.55 4.67 5.71
CA ALA A 170 -16.16 4.47 7.03
C ALA A 170 -17.25 3.38 7.01
N TRP A 171 -18.07 3.34 5.96
CA TRP A 171 -19.09 2.30 5.75
C TRP A 171 -18.47 0.91 5.58
N ALA A 172 -17.34 0.79 4.88
CA ALA A 172 -16.62 -0.48 4.73
C ALA A 172 -16.16 -1.06 6.06
N TYR A 173 -15.79 -0.20 7.01
CA TYR A 173 -15.37 -0.58 8.36
C TYR A 173 -16.56 -0.74 9.33
N GLY A 174 -17.77 -0.35 8.92
CA GLY A 174 -18.97 -0.40 9.77
C GLY A 174 -18.91 0.59 10.94
N VAL A 175 -18.21 1.72 10.79
CA VAL A 175 -18.08 2.75 11.83
C VAL A 175 -18.73 4.06 11.40
N HIS A 176 -19.35 4.75 12.35
CA HIS A 176 -20.00 6.04 12.09
C HIS A 176 -19.10 7.25 12.36
N THR A 177 -18.03 7.09 13.16
CA THR A 177 -17.09 8.15 13.51
C THR A 177 -15.67 7.66 13.33
N ALA A 178 -14.89 8.25 12.43
CA ALA A 178 -13.51 7.85 12.17
C ALA A 178 -12.72 8.96 11.47
N THR A 179 -11.39 8.93 11.58
CA THR A 179 -10.50 9.74 10.73
C THR A 179 -9.93 8.86 9.64
N VAL A 180 -10.31 9.10 8.40
CA VAL A 180 -9.87 8.36 7.22
C VAL A 180 -8.62 9.02 6.63
N ILE A 181 -7.57 8.22 6.44
CA ILE A 181 -6.28 8.59 5.86
C ILE A 181 -6.14 7.77 4.56
N ASP A 182 -6.46 8.40 3.43
CA ASP A 182 -6.35 7.78 2.10
C ASP A 182 -5.01 8.16 1.45
N VAL A 183 -4.10 7.19 1.36
CA VAL A 183 -2.76 7.36 0.81
C VAL A 183 -2.71 6.81 -0.61
N GLY A 184 -2.79 7.71 -1.58
CA GLY A 184 -2.70 7.40 -3.01
C GLY A 184 -1.26 7.28 -3.51
N LYS A 185 -1.06 7.40 -4.83
CA LYS A 185 0.29 7.43 -5.43
C LYS A 185 1.02 8.74 -5.16
N ASP A 186 0.43 9.87 -5.52
CA ASP A 186 1.11 11.18 -5.46
C ASP A 186 0.60 12.08 -4.33
N LYS A 187 -0.49 11.68 -3.66
CA LYS A 187 -1.21 12.46 -2.64
C LYS A 187 -1.68 11.62 -1.46
N ALA A 188 -1.93 12.28 -0.35
CA ALA A 188 -2.78 11.78 0.73
C ALA A 188 -3.99 12.71 0.96
N ASP A 189 -5.14 12.14 1.27
CA ASP A 189 -6.31 12.86 1.79
C ASP A 189 -6.55 12.46 3.25
N VAL A 190 -6.93 13.43 4.09
CA VAL A 190 -7.31 13.15 5.48
C VAL A 190 -8.64 13.80 5.78
N THR A 191 -9.63 12.98 6.14
CA THR A 191 -11.01 13.40 6.40
C THR A 191 -11.50 12.83 7.71
N ALA A 192 -11.99 13.69 8.61
CA ALA A 192 -12.76 13.27 9.76
C ALA A 192 -14.21 13.03 9.35
N VAL A 193 -14.78 11.91 9.78
CA VAL A 193 -16.19 11.55 9.65
C VAL A 193 -16.75 11.45 11.05
N SER A 194 -17.87 12.10 11.35
CA SER A 194 -18.58 11.91 12.62
C SER A 194 -20.06 11.68 12.35
N GLU A 195 -20.65 10.66 12.97
CA GLU A 195 -22.09 10.36 12.82
C GLU A 195 -22.50 10.20 11.35
N PHE A 196 -21.64 9.55 10.55
CA PHE A 196 -21.76 9.39 9.09
C PHE A 196 -21.74 10.70 8.27
N ILE A 197 -21.36 11.82 8.88
CA ILE A 197 -21.20 13.10 8.19
C ILE A 197 -19.70 13.36 7.99
N PRO A 198 -19.22 13.45 6.74
CA PRO A 198 -17.83 13.79 6.49
C PRO A 198 -17.61 15.30 6.70
N HIS A 199 -16.65 15.66 7.54
CA HIS A 199 -16.27 17.05 7.78
C HIS A 199 -15.51 17.58 6.56
N THR A 200 -16.13 18.48 5.80
CA THR A 200 -15.53 19.13 4.64
C THR A 200 -14.65 20.31 5.05
N GLN A 201 -15.02 21.02 6.12
CA GLN A 201 -14.23 22.10 6.68
C GLN A 201 -13.06 21.53 7.50
N GLY A 202 -11.85 22.05 7.26
CA GLY A 202 -10.63 21.59 7.93
C GLY A 202 -10.04 20.28 7.41
N ARG A 203 -10.74 19.61 6.47
CA ARG A 203 -10.23 18.46 5.72
C ARG A 203 -8.91 18.80 5.02
N VAL A 204 -7.96 17.88 5.02
CA VAL A 204 -6.74 18.00 4.21
C VAL A 204 -6.98 17.31 2.88
N ILE A 205 -6.91 18.10 1.81
CA ILE A 205 -7.20 17.66 0.45
C ILE A 205 -5.91 17.61 -0.36
N SER A 206 -5.59 16.43 -0.87
CA SER A 206 -4.54 16.15 -1.84
C SER A 206 -3.19 16.73 -1.38
N LEU A 207 -2.77 16.29 -0.20
CA LEU A 207 -1.49 16.64 0.40
C LEU A 207 -0.36 16.14 -0.52
N PRO A 208 0.38 17.03 -1.18
CA PRO A 208 1.33 16.64 -2.21
C PRO A 208 2.57 15.97 -1.59
N GLY A 209 3.18 15.06 -2.35
CA GLY A 209 4.40 14.37 -1.92
C GLY A 209 4.20 13.51 -0.68
N CYS A 210 2.95 13.08 -0.42
CA CYS A 210 2.59 12.22 0.71
C CYS A 210 1.90 10.91 0.26
N GLY A 211 2.21 10.44 -0.95
CA GLY A 211 1.72 9.16 -1.46
C GLY A 211 2.82 8.12 -1.63
N GLY A 212 2.48 6.99 -2.23
CA GLY A 212 3.41 5.89 -2.52
C GLY A 212 4.63 6.28 -3.36
N GLU A 213 4.53 7.29 -4.23
CA GLU A 213 5.64 7.79 -5.04
C GLU A 213 6.70 8.47 -4.17
N ALA A 214 6.32 9.15 -3.09
CA ALA A 214 7.25 9.81 -2.19
C ALA A 214 8.24 8.83 -1.54
N PHE A 215 7.79 7.60 -1.26
CA PHE A 215 8.64 6.51 -0.79
C PHE A 215 9.57 5.98 -1.88
N THR A 216 9.08 5.88 -3.12
CA THR A 216 9.90 5.47 -4.27
C THR A 216 11.00 6.50 -4.56
N GLU A 217 10.66 7.79 -4.54
CA GLU A 217 11.63 8.90 -4.67
C GLU A 217 12.64 8.92 -3.51
N GLY A 218 12.18 8.66 -2.28
CA GLY A 218 13.04 8.54 -1.11
C GLY A 218 14.08 7.42 -1.26
N LEU A 219 13.66 6.24 -1.71
CA LEU A 219 14.58 5.14 -2.05
C LEU A 219 15.52 5.51 -3.18
N LEU A 220 15.01 6.13 -4.25
CA LEU A 220 15.81 6.53 -5.41
C LEU A 220 16.90 7.53 -5.00
N ALA A 221 16.59 8.51 -4.15
CA ALA A 221 17.56 9.48 -3.65
C ALA A 221 18.74 8.80 -2.91
N LYS A 222 18.50 7.67 -2.24
CA LYS A 222 19.53 6.91 -1.50
C LYS A 222 20.27 5.89 -2.36
N LEU A 223 19.58 5.26 -3.32
CA LEU A 223 20.09 4.14 -4.10
C LEU A 223 20.62 4.54 -5.49
N ARG A 224 20.36 5.76 -5.96
CA ARG A 224 20.90 6.27 -7.23
C ARG A 224 22.42 6.17 -7.34
N PRO A 225 23.23 6.45 -6.29
CA PRO A 225 24.68 6.24 -6.36
C PRO A 225 25.09 4.78 -6.60
N LYS A 226 24.23 3.81 -6.23
CA LYS A 226 24.45 2.37 -6.44
C LYS A 226 23.89 1.88 -7.79
N GLY A 227 23.46 2.78 -8.67
CA GLY A 227 22.95 2.44 -10.00
C GLY A 227 21.47 2.07 -10.07
N PHE A 228 20.69 2.23 -8.99
CA PHE A 228 19.25 1.97 -9.03
C PHE A 228 18.53 3.04 -9.86
N ASN A 229 17.59 2.60 -10.68
CA ASN A 229 16.64 3.45 -11.38
C ASN A 229 15.28 3.51 -10.63
N ARG A 230 14.35 4.36 -11.09
CA ARG A 230 13.03 4.51 -10.47
C ARG A 230 12.26 3.20 -10.40
N ASP A 231 12.27 2.41 -11.48
CA ASP A 231 11.54 1.15 -11.57
C ASP A 231 12.05 0.12 -10.57
N MET A 232 13.36 -0.03 -10.44
CA MET A 232 13.99 -0.86 -9.41
C MET A 232 13.58 -0.42 -7.99
N CYS A 233 13.51 0.88 -7.73
CA CYS A 233 13.04 1.40 -6.45
C CYS A 233 11.54 1.15 -6.21
N GLU A 234 10.71 1.21 -7.24
CA GLU A 234 9.27 0.87 -7.16
C GLU A 234 9.09 -0.61 -6.84
N GLN A 235 9.85 -1.49 -7.50
CA GLN A 235 9.87 -2.91 -7.22
C GLN A 235 10.41 -3.21 -5.81
N LEU A 236 11.46 -2.51 -5.37
CA LEU A 236 12.02 -2.64 -4.02
C LEU A 236 10.99 -2.24 -2.96
N LYS A 237 10.29 -1.12 -3.13
CA LYS A 237 9.23 -0.66 -2.24
C LYS A 237 8.13 -1.72 -2.05
N ARG A 238 7.79 -2.45 -3.11
CA ARG A 238 6.78 -3.53 -3.11
C ARG A 238 7.32 -4.86 -2.59
N SER A 239 8.63 -4.97 -2.41
CA SER A 239 9.28 -6.22 -1.99
C SER A 239 9.11 -6.49 -0.49
N PRO A 240 9.17 -7.76 -0.05
CA PRO A 240 9.06 -8.11 1.37
C PRO A 240 10.22 -7.63 2.26
N ILE A 241 11.30 -7.09 1.68
CA ILE A 241 12.51 -6.66 2.39
C ILE A 241 12.54 -5.14 2.62
N CYS A 242 11.67 -4.38 1.96
CA CYS A 242 11.51 -2.95 2.19
C CYS A 242 10.44 -2.74 3.27
N GLU A 243 10.81 -2.12 4.37
CA GLU A 243 9.88 -1.83 5.47
C GLU A 243 10.24 -0.53 6.16
N LEU A 244 9.23 0.19 6.62
CA LEU A 244 9.39 1.36 7.47
C LEU A 244 9.64 0.90 8.89
N LEU A 245 10.77 1.33 9.45
CA LEU A 245 11.07 1.10 10.85
C LEU A 245 10.48 2.23 11.69
N PRO A 246 9.83 1.91 12.82
CA PRO A 246 9.31 2.95 13.68
C PRO A 246 10.38 3.89 14.25
N PRO A 247 10.02 5.13 14.64
CA PRO A 247 10.96 6.09 15.18
C PRO A 247 11.75 5.52 16.37
N GLY A 248 13.08 5.65 16.32
CA GLY A 248 13.98 5.21 17.39
C GLY A 248 14.46 3.75 17.30
N VAL A 249 14.01 2.96 16.32
CA VAL A 249 14.58 1.63 16.07
C VAL A 249 15.94 1.78 15.37
N PRO A 250 17.05 1.27 15.95
CA PRO A 250 18.37 1.39 15.34
C PRO A 250 18.48 0.55 14.07
N LEU A 251 19.21 1.07 13.08
CA LEU A 251 19.48 0.34 11.84
C LEU A 251 20.48 -0.80 12.11
N PRO A 252 20.37 -1.94 11.38
CA PRO A 252 21.38 -2.99 11.41
C PRO A 252 22.79 -2.46 11.18
N GLY A 253 23.75 -2.90 11.99
CA GLY A 253 25.14 -2.45 11.91
C GLY A 253 25.41 -1.02 12.38
N SER A 254 24.42 -0.28 12.89
CA SER A 254 24.64 1.02 13.54
C SER A 254 25.25 0.85 14.94
N LYS A 255 26.02 1.84 15.41
CA LYS A 255 26.66 1.82 16.73
C LYS A 255 25.66 1.72 17.90
N ASP A 256 24.41 2.10 17.65
CA ASP A 256 23.30 2.07 18.60
C ASP A 256 22.49 0.77 18.51
N ALA A 257 22.81 -0.13 17.58
CA ALA A 257 22.21 -1.45 17.54
C ALA A 257 22.67 -2.25 18.76
N PRO A 258 21.75 -2.92 19.51
CA PRO A 258 22.15 -3.76 20.61
C PRO A 258 23.16 -4.80 20.11
N VAL A 259 24.34 -4.83 20.74
CA VAL A 259 25.38 -5.82 20.48
C VAL A 259 24.71 -7.19 20.49
N ALA A 260 24.95 -8.00 19.47
CA ALA A 260 24.36 -9.32 19.35
C ALA A 260 24.76 -10.18 20.56
N ASP A 261 23.94 -10.15 21.62
CA ASP A 261 24.00 -11.16 22.65
C ASP A 261 23.69 -12.48 21.96
N GLY A 262 24.70 -13.35 21.97
CA GLY A 262 24.65 -14.66 21.36
C GLY A 262 23.34 -15.34 21.73
N VAL A 263 22.67 -15.90 20.73
CA VAL A 263 21.42 -16.64 20.88
C VAL A 263 21.62 -17.73 21.94
N SER A 264 21.24 -17.44 23.19
CA SER A 264 21.10 -18.48 24.20
C SER A 264 19.85 -19.25 23.85
N ASN A 265 20.03 -20.38 23.18
CA ASN A 265 18.96 -21.32 22.92
C ASN A 265 18.25 -21.64 24.26
N PRO A 266 16.92 -21.42 24.40
CA PRO A 266 16.20 -21.71 25.64
C PRO A 266 16.29 -23.18 26.07
N ALA A 267 16.64 -24.08 25.13
CA ALA A 267 16.88 -25.50 25.40
C ALA A 267 18.18 -25.77 26.17
N ALA A 268 19.18 -24.88 26.12
CA ALA A 268 20.43 -25.04 26.87
C ALA A 268 20.25 -24.70 28.37
N ALA A 269 19.28 -23.85 28.71
CA ALA A 269 18.96 -23.48 30.10
C ALA A 269 18.16 -24.54 30.86
N ALA A 270 17.60 -25.54 30.16
CA ALA A 270 16.80 -26.61 30.76
C ALA A 270 17.59 -27.87 31.14
N SER A 271 18.90 -27.95 30.82
CA SER A 271 19.70 -29.17 30.97
C SER A 271 20.87 -29.06 31.95
N THR A 272 20.81 -28.11 32.88
CA THR A 272 21.67 -28.13 34.08
C THR A 272 20.83 -27.75 35.30
N GLY A 273 20.40 -28.76 36.06
CA GLY A 273 19.75 -28.56 37.35
C GLY A 273 20.64 -27.76 38.30
N ALA A 274 20.02 -26.76 38.95
CA ALA A 274 20.53 -25.86 39.99
C ALA A 274 21.16 -26.60 41.21
N PRO A 275 21.79 -25.96 42.24
CA PRO A 275 21.67 -24.55 42.65
C PRO A 275 22.95 -23.88 43.23
N GLY A 276 22.85 -22.60 43.64
CA GLY A 276 23.63 -22.08 44.77
C GLY A 276 24.43 -20.81 44.51
N SER A 277 23.84 -19.68 44.91
CA SER A 277 24.52 -18.43 45.25
C SER A 277 25.51 -18.64 46.40
N GLY A 278 26.79 -18.30 46.19
CA GLY A 278 27.80 -18.29 47.25
C GLY A 278 29.11 -17.63 46.79
N ALA A 279 29.64 -16.74 47.63
CA ALA A 279 30.87 -16.00 47.40
C ALA A 279 32.10 -16.91 47.49
N ALA A 280 32.59 -17.40 46.35
CA ALA A 280 33.89 -18.05 46.24
C ALA A 280 34.38 -18.05 44.77
N ALA A 281 34.51 -16.87 44.16
CA ALA A 281 35.19 -16.70 42.88
C ALA A 281 36.24 -15.58 43.00
N ALA A 282 37.24 -15.83 43.84
CA ALA A 282 38.43 -15.00 43.96
C ALA A 282 39.66 -15.91 44.06
N ALA A 283 40.01 -16.59 42.95
CA ALA A 283 41.33 -17.14 42.69
C ALA A 283 41.34 -17.86 41.32
N ALA A 284 41.66 -17.13 40.24
CA ALA A 284 42.32 -17.65 39.05
C ALA A 284 42.51 -16.52 38.04
N ILE A 285 43.48 -15.66 38.30
CA ILE A 285 44.08 -14.79 37.29
C ILE A 285 44.96 -15.70 36.40
N GLY A 286 44.76 -15.60 35.08
CA GLY A 286 45.74 -16.05 34.09
C GLY A 286 45.26 -17.19 33.19
N ASN A 287 44.65 -16.84 32.06
CA ASN A 287 45.14 -17.31 30.76
C ASN A 287 44.41 -16.60 29.61
N VAL A 288 45.21 -15.86 28.84
CA VAL A 288 44.87 -15.26 27.55
C VAL A 288 44.77 -16.38 26.51
N PRO A 289 43.68 -16.49 25.72
CA PRO A 289 43.67 -17.40 24.58
C PRO A 289 44.57 -16.89 23.46
N ARG A 290 45.58 -17.73 23.18
CA ARG A 290 46.57 -17.66 22.11
C ARG A 290 45.91 -17.48 20.74
N GLY A 291 46.32 -16.47 19.99
CA GLY A 291 45.93 -16.29 18.59
C GLY A 291 46.42 -17.44 17.70
N PRO A 292 45.73 -17.74 16.58
CA PRO A 292 46.20 -18.72 15.60
C PRO A 292 47.54 -18.31 15.00
N GLY A 293 48.44 -19.28 14.84
CA GLY A 293 49.85 -19.09 14.52
C GLY A 293 50.16 -18.73 13.07
N ILE A 294 51.41 -18.32 12.90
CA ILE A 294 52.16 -18.15 11.64
C ILE A 294 51.93 -19.37 10.74
N ASP A 295 51.44 -19.12 9.52
CA ASP A 295 51.11 -20.03 8.39
C ASP A 295 49.63 -20.02 7.92
N THR A 296 48.87 -18.95 8.19
CA THR A 296 47.76 -18.58 7.30
C THR A 296 48.22 -17.54 6.30
N GLU A 297 48.32 -17.98 5.04
CA GLU A 297 48.41 -17.11 3.87
C GLU A 297 47.18 -16.19 3.86
N VAL A 298 47.41 -14.90 4.08
CA VAL A 298 46.39 -13.86 3.97
C VAL A 298 46.15 -13.67 2.49
N GLY A 299 45.03 -14.22 2.00
CA GLY A 299 44.52 -13.90 0.67
C GLY A 299 44.35 -12.39 0.57
N GLU A 300 45.01 -11.82 -0.44
CA GLU A 300 44.95 -10.43 -0.84
C GLU A 300 43.49 -9.93 -0.80
N GLU A 301 43.23 -8.91 0.03
CA GLU A 301 41.97 -8.16 -0.01
C GLU A 301 41.84 -7.56 -1.41
N GLY A 302 41.14 -8.28 -2.28
CA GLY A 302 40.57 -7.71 -3.49
C GLY A 302 39.71 -6.54 -3.05
N THR A 303 40.11 -5.35 -3.47
CA THR A 303 39.31 -4.13 -3.46
C THR A 303 37.85 -4.49 -3.70
N GLY A 304 37.01 -4.26 -2.69
CA GLY A 304 35.57 -4.35 -2.84
C GLY A 304 35.16 -3.38 -3.94
N GLU A 305 35.01 -3.90 -5.15
CA GLU A 305 34.31 -3.21 -6.22
C GLU A 305 32.91 -2.97 -5.66
N ASP A 306 32.55 -1.69 -5.50
CA ASP A 306 31.19 -1.27 -5.21
C ASP A 306 30.25 -2.06 -6.12
N GLU A 307 29.49 -3.02 -5.56
CA GLU A 307 28.46 -3.77 -6.28
C GLU A 307 27.31 -2.82 -6.63
N GLY A 308 27.58 -1.91 -7.56
CA GLY A 308 26.58 -1.15 -8.28
C GLY A 308 25.86 -2.05 -9.28
N VAL A 309 24.66 -1.63 -9.68
CA VAL A 309 23.88 -2.31 -10.73
C VAL A 309 24.73 -2.39 -12.01
N LEU A 310 25.07 -3.61 -12.44
CA LEU A 310 25.69 -3.83 -13.74
C LEU A 310 24.71 -3.48 -14.86
N ASP A 311 25.08 -2.57 -15.75
CA ASP A 311 24.27 -2.16 -16.90
C ASP A 311 24.33 -3.20 -18.03
N VAL A 312 23.63 -4.32 -17.81
CA VAL A 312 23.58 -5.45 -18.75
C VAL A 312 22.87 -5.06 -20.05
N ALA A 313 21.86 -4.18 -19.99
CA ALA A 313 21.15 -3.69 -21.16
C ALA A 313 22.10 -3.00 -22.15
N SER A 314 23.02 -2.16 -21.67
CA SER A 314 24.05 -1.54 -22.53
C SER A 314 25.08 -2.54 -23.07
N ILE A 315 25.46 -3.55 -22.30
CA ILE A 315 26.38 -4.62 -22.75
C ILE A 315 25.76 -5.43 -23.89
N VAL A 316 24.48 -5.76 -23.73
CA VAL A 316 23.69 -6.49 -24.72
C VAL A 316 23.53 -5.61 -25.97
N ALA A 317 23.08 -4.37 -25.84
CA ALA A 317 22.93 -3.42 -26.94
C ALA A 317 24.25 -3.14 -27.69
N GLY A 318 25.39 -3.17 -26.98
CA GLY A 318 26.73 -2.98 -27.56
C GLY A 318 27.28 -4.17 -28.35
N GLY A 319 26.48 -5.21 -28.61
CA GLY A 319 26.86 -6.37 -29.43
C GLY A 319 27.76 -7.40 -28.73
N LYS A 320 27.97 -7.28 -27.41
CA LYS A 320 28.80 -8.19 -26.59
C LYS A 320 27.98 -9.29 -25.89
N MET A 321 26.79 -9.58 -26.39
CA MET A 321 25.86 -10.50 -25.75
C MET A 321 26.40 -11.93 -25.66
N SER A 322 27.02 -12.44 -26.73
CA SER A 322 27.58 -13.80 -26.75
C SER A 322 28.72 -13.99 -25.73
N GLU A 323 29.61 -13.00 -25.59
CA GLU A 323 30.70 -13.02 -24.60
C GLU A 323 30.18 -12.97 -23.16
N TYR A 324 29.15 -12.15 -22.92
CA TYR A 324 28.54 -12.04 -21.60
C TYR A 324 27.81 -13.32 -21.18
N LEU A 325 27.04 -13.92 -22.08
CA LEU A 325 26.35 -15.19 -21.85
C LEU A 325 27.35 -16.32 -21.55
N ALA A 326 28.45 -16.40 -22.30
CA ALA A 326 29.51 -17.38 -22.06
C ALA A 326 30.18 -17.19 -20.68
N LYS A 327 30.42 -15.94 -20.27
CA LYS A 327 30.97 -15.63 -18.93
C LYS A 327 29.99 -16.04 -17.83
N LYS A 328 28.70 -15.77 -18.01
CA LYS A 328 27.65 -16.12 -17.03
C LYS A 328 27.43 -17.63 -16.93
N GLU A 329 27.47 -18.35 -18.05
CA GLU A 329 27.38 -19.81 -18.06
C GLU A 329 28.60 -20.45 -17.35
N LYS A 330 29.80 -19.92 -17.59
CA LYS A 330 31.02 -20.34 -16.88
C LYS A 330 30.91 -20.11 -15.37
N GLU A 331 30.42 -18.94 -14.94
CA GLU A 331 30.19 -18.64 -13.52
C GLU A 331 29.16 -19.60 -12.89
N LYS A 332 28.08 -19.91 -13.62
CA LYS A 332 27.05 -20.86 -13.17
C LYS A 332 27.62 -22.29 -13.06
N GLN A 333 28.45 -22.71 -13.99
CA GLN A 333 29.15 -24.00 -13.96
C GLN A 333 30.17 -24.06 -12.81
N GLU A 334 30.90 -22.98 -12.53
CA GLU A 334 31.82 -22.87 -11.40
C GLU A 334 31.09 -22.93 -10.05
N LYS A 335 29.96 -22.21 -9.90
CA LYS A 335 29.10 -22.30 -8.70
C LYS A 335 28.49 -23.70 -8.51
N ALA A 336 28.10 -24.38 -9.60
CA ALA A 336 27.60 -25.76 -9.55
C ALA A 336 28.70 -26.77 -9.16
N ASN A 337 29.93 -26.58 -9.64
CA ASN A 337 31.08 -27.41 -9.30
C ASN A 337 31.57 -27.17 -7.87
N ALA A 338 31.47 -25.95 -7.35
CA ALA A 338 31.77 -25.62 -5.95
C ALA A 338 30.80 -26.33 -4.98
N LYS A 339 29.50 -26.39 -5.32
CA LYS A 339 28.49 -27.13 -4.53
C LYS A 339 28.72 -28.65 -4.50
N LYS A 340 29.39 -29.23 -5.49
CA LYS A 340 29.71 -30.68 -5.55
C LYS A 340 30.98 -31.06 -4.77
N LYS A 341 31.80 -30.09 -4.34
CA LYS A 341 33.02 -30.34 -3.54
C LYS A 341 32.81 -30.20 -2.02
N GLY A 342 31.59 -29.89 -1.56
CA GLY A 342 31.24 -29.90 -0.13
C GLY A 342 30.89 -31.31 0.36
N ALA A 343 31.51 -31.74 1.46
CA ALA A 343 31.20 -32.98 2.18
C ALA A 343 29.69 -33.06 2.56
N PRO A 344 29.11 -34.26 2.75
CA PRO A 344 27.69 -34.42 3.02
C PRO A 344 27.27 -33.59 4.25
N ALA A 345 26.31 -32.69 4.04
CA ALA A 345 25.75 -31.87 5.09
C ALA A 345 25.12 -32.77 6.18
N PRO A 346 25.47 -32.62 7.47
CA PRO A 346 24.60 -33.13 8.52
C PRO A 346 23.22 -32.48 8.35
N GLN A 347 22.15 -33.25 8.61
CA GLN A 347 20.77 -32.75 8.58
C GLN A 347 20.65 -31.49 9.45
N ALA A 348 20.78 -30.33 8.81
CA ALA A 348 20.68 -29.05 9.47
C ALA A 348 19.19 -28.79 9.70
N ASN A 349 18.81 -28.71 10.98
CA ASN A 349 17.62 -27.97 11.39
C ASN A 349 17.56 -26.67 10.58
N LYS A 350 16.42 -26.42 9.92
CA LYS A 350 16.21 -25.20 9.13
C LYS A 350 16.70 -24.01 9.96
N PRO A 351 17.72 -23.25 9.50
CA PRO A 351 18.22 -22.12 10.25
C PRO A 351 17.06 -21.16 10.47
N VAL A 352 16.87 -20.70 11.71
CA VAL A 352 15.89 -19.67 12.06
C VAL A 352 16.25 -18.43 11.24
N LYS A 353 15.47 -18.14 10.20
CA LYS A 353 15.70 -16.98 9.34
C LYS A 353 15.57 -15.73 10.20
N LEU A 354 16.68 -15.01 10.41
CA LEU A 354 16.67 -13.76 11.16
C LEU A 354 15.66 -12.78 10.54
N PRO A 355 14.93 -12.01 11.37
CA PRO A 355 14.10 -10.91 10.88
C PRO A 355 14.89 -9.98 9.97
N ASN A 356 14.24 -9.43 8.95
CA ASN A 356 14.86 -8.52 7.98
C ASN A 356 15.54 -7.33 8.67
N SER A 357 14.90 -6.77 9.70
CA SER A 357 15.41 -5.70 10.57
C SER A 357 16.67 -6.03 11.38
N LYS A 358 17.21 -7.26 11.27
CA LYS A 358 18.48 -7.65 11.90
C LYS A 358 19.58 -7.96 10.88
N LEU A 359 19.26 -7.96 9.59
CA LEU A 359 20.22 -8.22 8.53
C LEU A 359 20.86 -6.90 8.09
N GLU A 360 22.17 -6.85 7.89
CA GLU A 360 22.79 -5.62 7.33
C GLU A 360 22.47 -5.47 5.85
N LYS A 361 22.53 -6.59 5.12
CA LYS A 361 22.18 -6.68 3.69
C LYS A 361 21.10 -7.73 3.45
N ALA A 362 20.30 -7.51 2.41
CA ALA A 362 19.30 -8.45 1.93
C ALA A 362 19.37 -8.56 0.41
N THR A 363 19.29 -9.78 -0.12
CA THR A 363 19.17 -10.01 -1.56
C THR A 363 17.79 -9.59 -2.04
N PHE A 364 17.78 -8.74 -3.06
CA PHE A 364 16.60 -8.25 -3.75
C PHE A 364 16.58 -8.84 -5.17
N LEU A 365 15.45 -9.45 -5.54
CA LEU A 365 15.22 -9.95 -6.88
C LEU A 365 14.27 -8.99 -7.59
N TYR A 366 14.71 -8.40 -8.70
CA TYR A 366 13.92 -7.45 -9.50
C TYR A 366 13.80 -7.92 -10.95
N GLU A 367 12.75 -7.48 -11.63
CA GLU A 367 12.56 -7.68 -13.06
C GLU A 367 13.25 -6.56 -13.84
N ASP A 368 14.12 -6.91 -14.77
CA ASP A 368 14.84 -5.96 -15.61
C ASP A 368 14.07 -5.75 -16.92
N HIS A 369 13.15 -4.79 -16.90
CA HIS A 369 12.33 -4.44 -18.06
C HIS A 369 13.16 -3.80 -19.18
N ALA A 370 14.21 -3.04 -18.83
CA ALA A 370 15.10 -2.42 -19.81
C ALA A 370 15.87 -3.48 -20.61
N LEU A 371 16.40 -4.50 -19.93
CA LEU A 371 17.04 -5.64 -20.59
C LEU A 371 16.04 -6.42 -21.45
N LEU A 372 14.82 -6.63 -20.97
CA LEU A 372 13.79 -7.28 -21.76
C LEU A 372 13.46 -6.52 -23.06
N ASP A 373 13.32 -5.20 -22.98
CA ASP A 373 13.01 -4.36 -24.15
C ASP A 373 14.18 -4.31 -25.15
N THR A 374 15.42 -4.28 -24.67
CA THR A 374 16.60 -4.36 -25.56
C THR A 374 16.63 -5.69 -26.32
N LEU A 375 16.31 -6.82 -25.68
CA LEU A 375 16.24 -8.13 -26.34
C LEU A 375 15.10 -8.21 -27.38
N LYS A 376 13.94 -7.62 -27.08
CA LYS A 376 12.83 -7.53 -28.04
C LYS A 376 13.22 -6.73 -29.28
N ASN A 377 14.03 -5.69 -29.12
CA ASN A 377 14.51 -4.85 -30.21
C ASN A 377 15.60 -5.50 -31.09
N MET A 378 16.18 -6.64 -30.68
CA MET A 378 17.25 -7.31 -31.42
C MET A 378 16.79 -8.23 -32.57
N ASN A 379 15.49 -8.29 -32.90
CA ASN A 379 14.93 -9.17 -33.95
C ASN A 379 15.39 -10.64 -33.83
N LEU A 380 15.55 -11.15 -32.61
CA LEU A 380 15.88 -12.56 -32.34
C LEU A 380 14.70 -13.47 -32.72
N ASN A 381 15.00 -14.70 -33.15
CA ASN A 381 13.94 -15.69 -33.34
C ASN A 381 13.37 -16.16 -31.99
N ASN A 382 12.22 -16.85 -31.99
CA ASN A 382 11.54 -17.28 -30.75
C ASN A 382 12.42 -18.16 -29.85
N GLN A 383 13.26 -19.03 -30.43
CA GLN A 383 14.14 -19.93 -29.69
C GLN A 383 15.33 -19.18 -29.08
N GLU A 384 16.00 -18.34 -29.87
CA GLU A 384 17.10 -17.50 -29.41
C GLU A 384 16.67 -16.54 -28.29
N MET A 385 15.45 -16.00 -28.38
CA MET A 385 14.88 -15.16 -27.33
C MET A 385 14.61 -15.95 -26.05
N ALA A 386 14.12 -17.19 -26.15
CA ALA A 386 13.89 -18.06 -25.00
C ALA A 386 15.21 -18.46 -24.32
N ASP A 387 16.22 -18.81 -25.11
CA ASP A 387 17.55 -19.20 -24.62
C ASP A 387 18.27 -18.02 -23.95
N ALA A 388 18.23 -16.83 -24.58
CA ALA A 388 18.75 -15.59 -24.00
C ALA A 388 18.08 -15.24 -22.66
N LYS A 389 16.75 -15.33 -22.59
CA LYS A 389 15.99 -15.10 -21.35
C LYS A 389 16.39 -16.10 -20.26
N GLY A 390 16.43 -17.39 -20.58
CA GLY A 390 16.79 -18.44 -19.63
C GLY A 390 18.22 -18.31 -19.11
N ALA A 391 19.14 -17.84 -19.94
CA ALA A 391 20.51 -17.59 -19.52
C ALA A 391 20.65 -16.32 -18.67
N LEU A 392 19.90 -15.25 -18.97
CA LEU A 392 19.97 -13.96 -18.28
C LEU A 392 19.14 -13.89 -17.00
N ASP A 393 18.12 -14.74 -16.84
CA ASP A 393 17.30 -14.85 -15.62
C ASP A 393 18.11 -15.47 -14.46
N GLU A 394 18.17 -14.73 -13.35
CA GLU A 394 18.82 -15.14 -12.09
C GLU A 394 17.81 -15.67 -11.06
N GLY A 395 16.52 -15.69 -11.40
CA GLY A 395 15.50 -16.23 -10.52
C GLY A 395 15.64 -17.75 -10.28
N PRO A 396 14.99 -18.27 -9.22
CA PRO A 396 15.07 -19.69 -8.88
C PRO A 396 14.52 -20.56 -10.01
N SER A 397 15.39 -21.33 -10.66
CA SER A 397 15.02 -22.27 -11.72
C SER A 397 14.25 -23.46 -11.12
N ARG A 398 12.98 -23.66 -11.50
CA ARG A 398 12.37 -24.99 -11.35
C ARG A 398 13.08 -25.92 -12.33
N LYS A 399 13.70 -27.00 -11.82
CA LYS A 399 14.24 -28.05 -12.68
C LYS A 399 13.09 -28.63 -13.52
N PRO A 400 13.26 -28.84 -14.83
CA PRO A 400 12.38 -29.74 -15.56
C PRO A 400 12.58 -31.14 -14.93
N ASN A 401 11.51 -31.72 -14.40
CA ASN A 401 11.53 -33.13 -14.04
C ASN A 401 11.50 -33.92 -15.34
N GLU A 402 12.63 -34.46 -15.74
CA GLU A 402 12.68 -35.65 -16.60
C GLU A 402 12.09 -36.80 -15.79
N ASN A 403 10.80 -37.07 -15.96
CA ASN A 403 10.10 -38.33 -15.69
C ASN A 403 8.62 -38.10 -16.01
N GLU A 404 8.29 -38.03 -17.30
CA GLU A 404 6.93 -38.30 -17.77
C GLU A 404 6.86 -39.77 -18.17
N GLU A 405 6.45 -40.61 -17.24
CA GLU A 405 5.73 -41.85 -17.56
C GLU A 405 4.37 -41.79 -16.85
N GLU A 406 3.35 -41.86 -17.69
CA GLU A 406 1.91 -42.09 -17.49
C GLU A 406 1.35 -42.15 -16.05
N GLY A 407 0.41 -41.23 -15.78
CA GLY A 407 -0.54 -41.32 -14.68
C GLY A 407 -1.66 -40.29 -14.79
N GLU A 408 -2.88 -40.77 -15.03
CA GLU A 408 -4.14 -40.05 -15.26
C GLU A 408 -4.57 -39.01 -14.18
N PRO A 409 -5.49 -38.09 -14.52
CA PRO A 409 -5.70 -36.83 -13.81
C PRO A 409 -6.64 -36.99 -12.61
N ALA A 410 -6.25 -36.44 -11.46
CA ALA A 410 -7.15 -36.26 -10.33
C ALA A 410 -7.74 -34.85 -10.35
N ASP A 411 -9.03 -34.82 -10.65
CA ASP A 411 -9.97 -33.71 -10.69
C ASP A 411 -10.10 -32.99 -9.33
N THR A 412 -9.88 -31.67 -9.33
CA THR A 412 -10.47 -30.74 -8.37
C THR A 412 -11.01 -29.52 -9.12
N THR A 413 -12.23 -29.67 -9.64
CA THR A 413 -13.32 -28.66 -9.68
C THR A 413 -12.92 -27.19 -9.80
N GLU A 414 -12.93 -26.74 -11.05
CA GLU A 414 -13.01 -25.35 -11.47
C GLU A 414 -14.43 -24.79 -11.22
N ALA A 415 -14.51 -23.55 -10.73
CA ALA A 415 -15.68 -22.70 -10.88
C ALA A 415 -15.26 -21.37 -11.53
N ASN A 416 -15.87 -21.12 -12.68
CA ASN A 416 -15.48 -20.19 -13.73
C ASN A 416 -15.89 -18.72 -13.45
N GLY A 417 -15.05 -17.80 -13.91
CA GLY A 417 -15.31 -16.37 -14.02
C GLY A 417 -14.25 -15.72 -14.92
N THR A 418 -14.41 -15.91 -16.23
CA THR A 418 -13.64 -15.35 -17.36
C THR A 418 -13.34 -13.84 -17.17
N ASN A 419 -12.14 -13.29 -17.38
CA ASN A 419 -11.26 -13.44 -18.54
C ASN A 419 -9.79 -13.05 -18.19
N GLU A 420 -9.18 -13.68 -17.17
CA GLU A 420 -7.71 -13.64 -16.93
C GLU A 420 -7.06 -15.04 -17.06
N ALA A 421 -7.74 -15.99 -17.68
CA ALA A 421 -7.27 -17.36 -17.86
C ALA A 421 -6.27 -17.55 -19.03
N ASN A 422 -5.50 -16.51 -19.37
CA ASN A 422 -4.30 -16.65 -20.22
C ASN A 422 -3.00 -16.30 -19.49
N ASN A 423 -3.04 -16.02 -18.18
CA ASN A 423 -1.86 -15.58 -17.42
C ASN A 423 -0.98 -16.71 -16.87
N ILE A 424 -1.35 -17.99 -17.05
CA ILE A 424 -0.48 -19.11 -16.66
C ILE A 424 0.70 -19.28 -17.65
N ASN A 425 0.56 -18.80 -18.89
CA ASN A 425 1.66 -18.77 -19.89
C ASN A 425 2.48 -17.47 -19.90
N LYS A 426 2.17 -16.49 -19.04
CA LYS A 426 2.88 -15.19 -18.99
C LYS A 426 4.01 -15.12 -17.96
N LYS A 427 4.21 -16.16 -17.15
CA LYS A 427 5.25 -16.22 -16.11
C LYS A 427 6.69 -16.41 -16.63
N THR A 428 6.89 -16.36 -17.94
CA THR A 428 8.17 -16.53 -18.64
C THR A 428 8.58 -15.32 -19.49
N GLU A 429 7.92 -14.16 -19.33
CA GLU A 429 8.26 -12.96 -20.09
C GLU A 429 9.26 -12.01 -19.42
N SER A 430 9.44 -12.04 -18.10
CA SER A 430 10.36 -11.14 -17.39
C SER A 430 11.73 -11.77 -17.12
N ILE A 431 12.79 -10.95 -17.20
CA ILE A 431 14.16 -11.36 -16.83
C ILE A 431 14.41 -10.88 -15.41
N ARG A 432 14.69 -11.78 -14.48
CA ARG A 432 14.95 -11.39 -13.09
C ARG A 432 16.44 -11.30 -12.81
N ARG A 433 16.82 -10.36 -11.97
CA ARG A 433 18.19 -10.03 -11.59
C ARG A 433 18.27 -9.93 -10.08
N GLU A 434 19.34 -10.45 -9.50
CA GLU A 434 19.62 -10.33 -8.08
C GLU A 434 20.54 -9.14 -7.79
N ILE A 435 20.28 -8.43 -6.69
CA ILE A 435 21.13 -7.37 -6.18
C ILE A 435 21.08 -7.32 -4.66
N GLU A 436 22.19 -7.02 -3.99
CA GLU A 436 22.18 -6.79 -2.55
C GLU A 436 21.77 -5.37 -2.19
N VAL A 437 20.84 -5.24 -1.25
CA VAL A 437 20.40 -3.95 -0.70
C VAL A 437 20.75 -3.88 0.77
N GLY A 438 21.42 -2.79 1.17
CA GLY A 438 21.81 -2.53 2.55
C GLY A 438 20.68 -1.87 3.35
N ASN A 439 21.06 -1.00 4.29
CA ASN A 439 20.13 -0.30 5.17
C ASN A 439 19.15 0.64 4.43
N GLU A 440 19.39 0.95 3.16
CA GLU A 440 18.53 1.84 2.36
C GLU A 440 17.08 1.33 2.26
N ARG A 441 16.87 0.01 2.35
CA ARG A 441 15.53 -0.62 2.36
C ARG A 441 14.66 -0.23 3.56
N PHE A 442 15.24 0.41 4.57
CA PHE A 442 14.54 0.97 5.74
C PHE A 442 14.36 2.48 5.67
N MET A 443 14.89 3.14 4.63
CA MET A 443 15.01 4.60 4.54
C MET A 443 14.08 5.19 3.47
N ALA A 444 12.97 4.51 3.17
CA ALA A 444 12.01 4.96 2.17
C ALA A 444 11.36 6.31 2.57
N ASP A 445 11.17 6.58 3.86
CA ASP A 445 10.62 7.85 4.37
C ASP A 445 11.66 8.99 4.44
N GLY A 446 12.49 9.15 3.41
CA GLY A 446 13.56 10.17 3.40
C GLY A 446 13.06 11.61 3.44
N ASN A 447 11.80 11.86 3.05
CA ASN A 447 11.21 13.19 2.88
C ASN A 447 10.22 13.58 4.00
N GLY A 448 10.18 12.81 5.10
CA GLY A 448 9.26 13.06 6.23
C GLY A 448 7.79 12.93 5.84
N THR A 449 7.45 11.99 4.97
CA THR A 449 6.08 11.72 4.52
C THR A 449 5.20 11.31 5.68
N LEU A 450 5.67 10.42 6.57
CA LEU A 450 4.90 10.00 7.74
C LEU A 450 4.63 11.18 8.68
N GLU A 451 5.62 12.06 8.87
CA GLU A 451 5.47 13.25 9.70
C GLU A 451 4.44 14.22 9.11
N LYS A 452 4.49 14.47 7.79
CA LYS A 452 3.49 15.31 7.11
C LYS A 452 2.08 14.75 7.22
N ILE A 453 1.91 13.43 7.09
CA ILE A 453 0.61 12.77 7.27
C ILE A 453 0.16 12.89 8.72
N ALA A 454 1.04 12.67 9.70
CA ALA A 454 0.73 12.84 11.12
C ALA A 454 0.27 14.28 11.44
N ASP A 455 0.94 15.27 10.87
CA ASP A 455 0.57 16.69 11.01
C ASP A 455 -0.78 17.00 10.37
N ALA A 456 -1.09 16.39 9.22
CA ALA A 456 -2.39 16.50 8.58
C ALA A 456 -3.50 15.91 9.45
N VAL A 457 -3.30 14.70 10.02
CA VAL A 457 -4.24 14.07 10.95
C VAL A 457 -4.50 14.96 12.17
N TYR A 458 -3.43 15.49 12.78
CA TYR A 458 -3.58 16.39 13.91
C TYR A 458 -4.39 17.64 13.55
N ARG A 459 -4.12 18.28 12.41
CA ARG A 459 -4.84 19.48 11.96
C ARG A 459 -6.32 19.20 11.69
N VAL A 460 -6.63 18.10 11.02
CA VAL A 460 -8.02 17.69 10.69
C VAL A 460 -8.83 17.43 11.96
N ILE A 461 -8.28 16.68 12.92
CA ILE A 461 -9.00 16.39 14.16
C ILE A 461 -9.10 17.66 15.03
N SER A 462 -8.07 18.49 15.04
CA SER A 462 -8.07 19.76 15.80
C SER A 462 -9.03 20.80 15.25
N SER A 463 -9.39 20.76 13.95
CA SER A 463 -10.37 21.66 13.35
C SER A 463 -11.82 21.32 13.68
N ILE A 464 -12.08 20.17 14.32
CA ILE A 464 -13.45 19.79 14.71
C ILE A 464 -13.87 20.62 15.92
N ASP A 465 -14.85 21.51 15.76
CA ASP A 465 -15.29 22.42 16.83
C ASP A 465 -15.80 21.67 18.07
N GLU A 466 -16.45 20.53 17.86
CA GLU A 466 -16.96 19.67 18.93
C GLU A 466 -15.81 18.89 19.59
N VAL A 467 -15.20 19.49 20.63
CA VAL A 467 -14.06 18.90 21.35
C VAL A 467 -14.35 17.48 21.87
N GLY A 468 -15.59 17.18 22.27
CA GLY A 468 -16.00 15.86 22.73
C GLY A 468 -15.84 14.75 21.67
N LYS A 469 -15.94 15.09 20.38
CA LYS A 469 -15.81 14.13 19.27
C LYS A 469 -14.35 13.84 18.92
N ARG A 470 -13.40 14.70 19.30
CA ARG A 470 -11.98 14.57 18.93
C ARG A 470 -11.35 13.31 19.50
N SER A 471 -11.68 12.95 20.74
CA SER A 471 -11.17 11.72 21.37
C SER A 471 -11.57 10.48 20.58
N ASP A 472 -12.82 10.39 20.13
CA ASP A 472 -13.32 9.27 19.35
C ASP A 472 -12.65 9.21 17.97
N LEU A 473 -12.41 10.37 17.34
CA LEU A 473 -11.71 10.47 16.06
C LEU A 473 -10.25 10.00 16.13
N TRP A 474 -9.57 10.24 17.26
CA TRP A 474 -8.22 9.74 17.53
C TRP A 474 -8.18 8.23 17.82
N ASP A 475 -9.22 7.70 18.45
CA ASP A 475 -9.36 6.27 18.73
C ASP A 475 -9.87 5.45 17.53
N GLN A 476 -10.27 6.13 16.45
CA GLN A 476 -10.81 5.51 15.24
C GLN A 476 -10.10 6.02 13.98
N LEU A 477 -8.80 5.78 13.87
CA LEU A 477 -8.07 6.03 12.64
C LEU A 477 -8.27 4.89 11.64
N ILE A 478 -8.49 5.21 10.36
CA ILE A 478 -8.54 4.27 9.26
C ILE A 478 -7.48 4.66 8.22
N VAL A 479 -6.68 3.69 7.77
CA VAL A 479 -5.74 3.88 6.67
C VAL A 479 -6.20 3.04 5.50
N CYS A 480 -6.36 3.69 4.34
CA CYS A 480 -6.66 3.08 3.05
C CYS A 480 -5.74 3.64 1.96
N GLY A 481 -5.87 3.11 0.74
CA GLY A 481 -5.08 3.49 -0.41
C GLY A 481 -3.80 2.65 -0.58
N ASN A 482 -3.47 2.32 -1.83
CA ASN A 482 -2.34 1.47 -2.17
C ASN A 482 -0.96 2.08 -1.80
N GLY A 483 -0.88 3.38 -1.57
CA GLY A 483 0.34 4.04 -1.10
C GLY A 483 0.74 3.65 0.34
N ALA A 484 -0.21 3.20 1.15
CA ALA A 484 0.02 2.74 2.53
C ALA A 484 0.41 1.25 2.63
N LYS A 485 0.53 0.52 1.51
CA LYS A 485 0.91 -0.91 1.49
C LYS A 485 2.36 -1.20 1.88
N LEU A 486 3.19 -0.16 1.97
CA LEU A 486 4.58 -0.31 2.42
C LEU A 486 4.59 -0.93 3.83
N ARG A 487 5.34 -2.02 4.01
CA ARG A 487 5.39 -2.75 5.28
C ARG A 487 5.83 -1.82 6.41
N GLY A 488 5.18 -1.90 7.57
CA GLY A 488 5.49 -1.04 8.72
C GLY A 488 4.89 0.37 8.64
N PHE A 489 4.14 0.71 7.59
CA PHE A 489 3.55 2.05 7.43
C PHE A 489 2.60 2.39 8.59
N ARG A 490 1.65 1.51 8.91
CA ARG A 490 0.66 1.76 9.97
C ARG A 490 1.36 1.91 11.33
N GLU A 491 2.26 0.99 11.65
CA GLU A 491 3.03 0.96 12.90
C GLU A 491 3.93 2.19 13.04
N SER A 492 4.58 2.62 11.97
CA SER A 492 5.44 3.80 11.98
C SER A 492 4.61 5.09 12.07
N LEU A 493 3.46 5.16 11.38
CA LEU A 493 2.57 6.31 11.44
C LEU A 493 1.98 6.53 12.83
N ILE A 494 1.45 5.47 13.48
CA ILE A 494 0.89 5.60 14.82
C ILE A 494 1.95 6.00 15.85
N GLN A 495 3.17 5.45 15.75
CA GLN A 495 4.26 5.84 16.63
C GLN A 495 4.72 7.28 16.38
N THR A 496 4.73 7.74 15.12
CA THR A 496 5.04 9.13 14.77
C THR A 496 4.00 10.08 15.37
N ILE A 497 2.70 9.75 15.24
CA ILE A 497 1.61 10.51 15.85
C ILE A 497 1.77 10.51 17.37
N GLN A 498 2.03 9.35 17.98
CA GLN A 498 2.15 9.23 19.44
C GLN A 498 3.34 10.03 19.97
N ALA A 499 4.50 9.94 19.33
CA ALA A 499 5.70 10.68 19.74
C ALA A 499 5.51 12.20 19.66
N LYS A 500 4.72 12.68 18.70
CA LYS A 500 4.56 14.12 18.42
C LYS A 500 3.37 14.75 19.14
N TYR A 501 2.26 14.02 19.29
CA TYR A 501 0.96 14.58 19.68
C TYR A 501 0.31 13.92 20.90
N LEU A 502 0.78 12.75 21.37
CA LEU A 502 0.14 12.09 22.50
C LEU A 502 0.36 12.91 23.79
N VAL A 503 -0.75 13.31 24.40
CA VAL A 503 -0.74 13.98 25.69
C VAL A 503 -0.68 12.91 26.77
N SER A 504 0.50 12.80 27.41
CA SER A 504 0.66 11.88 28.54
C SER A 504 -0.19 12.35 29.73
N PRO A 505 -0.97 11.45 30.38
CA PRO A 505 -1.71 11.76 31.60
C PRO A 505 -0.82 12.37 32.71
N SER A 506 0.48 12.05 32.72
CA SER A 506 1.45 12.56 33.70
C SER A 506 1.88 14.01 33.45
N SER A 507 1.78 14.51 32.22
CA SER A 507 2.20 15.87 31.86
C SER A 507 1.21 16.94 32.35
N ALA A 508 -0.06 16.57 32.56
CA ALA A 508 -1.08 17.46 33.14
C ALA A 508 -0.80 17.78 34.62
N THR A 509 -0.04 16.95 35.33
CA THR A 509 0.32 17.17 36.74
C THR A 509 1.54 18.09 36.90
N ILE A 510 2.41 18.21 35.90
CA ILE A 510 3.66 18.99 35.99
C ILE A 510 3.40 20.50 35.91
N PHE A 511 2.36 20.95 35.18
CA PHE A 511 2.11 22.37 34.96
C PHE A 511 1.29 23.09 36.05
N THR A 512 0.97 22.44 37.17
CA THR A 512 0.24 23.08 38.29
C THR A 512 1.06 23.26 39.56
N SER A 513 2.34 22.86 39.56
CA SER A 513 3.20 22.85 40.76
C SER A 513 4.43 23.78 40.69
N GLU A 514 4.47 24.76 39.78
CA GLU A 514 5.53 25.78 39.75
C GLU A 514 5.12 27.13 40.38
N ILE A 515 4.37 27.10 41.48
CA ILE A 515 4.44 28.24 42.41
C ILE A 515 5.72 28.01 43.25
N PRO A 516 6.70 28.94 43.24
CA PRO A 516 7.90 28.78 44.05
C PRO A 516 7.53 28.67 45.52
N SER A 517 7.77 27.50 46.12
CA SER A 517 7.64 27.24 47.55
C SER A 517 8.72 28.00 48.32
N ASN A 518 8.65 29.33 48.36
CA ASN A 518 9.47 30.19 49.22
C ASN A 518 8.72 30.57 50.50
N VAL A 519 8.00 29.61 51.08
CA VAL A 519 7.45 29.76 52.44
C VAL A 519 7.97 28.61 53.28
N SER A 520 8.97 28.91 54.10
CA SER A 520 9.49 28.04 55.15
C SER A 520 8.36 27.62 56.09
N THR A 521 8.05 26.34 56.15
CA THR A 521 7.30 25.75 57.27
C THR A 521 8.25 25.69 58.49
N PRO A 522 7.90 26.28 59.64
CA PRO A 522 8.71 26.15 60.85
C PRO A 522 8.57 24.72 61.40
N ALA A 523 9.71 24.09 61.68
CA ALA A 523 9.74 22.91 62.53
C ALA A 523 9.50 23.33 63.99
N GLY A 524 8.57 22.69 64.70
CA GLY A 524 8.47 22.85 66.15
C GLY A 524 7.14 22.46 66.79
N THR A 525 7.07 21.19 67.21
CA THR A 525 6.53 20.72 68.51
C THR A 525 5.08 21.02 68.94
N GLY A 526 4.35 19.95 69.27
CA GLY A 526 3.46 19.94 70.44
C GLY A 526 1.97 19.69 70.18
N THR A 527 1.56 18.44 70.43
CA THR A 527 0.33 18.07 71.17
C THR A 527 -0.95 18.89 70.96
N ASN A 528 -1.89 18.33 70.17
CA ASN A 528 -3.25 17.98 70.61
C ASN A 528 -4.10 17.59 69.39
N THR A 529 -4.57 16.35 69.35
CA THR A 529 -5.66 15.90 68.48
C THR A 529 -6.97 16.55 68.89
N PRO A 530 -7.69 17.27 68.00
CA PRO A 530 -9.11 17.53 68.19
C PRO A 530 -9.91 16.40 67.55
N GLN A 531 -10.71 15.76 68.37
CA GLN A 531 -11.73 14.79 68.00
C GLN A 531 -12.86 15.50 67.23
N PRO A 532 -13.32 15.02 66.05
CA PRO A 532 -14.41 15.68 65.34
C PRO A 532 -15.75 15.34 66.02
N GLN A 533 -16.38 16.35 66.60
CA GLN A 533 -17.77 16.32 67.02
C GLN A 533 -18.68 16.19 65.79
N LEU A 534 -19.62 15.25 65.89
CA LEU A 534 -20.68 14.97 64.93
C LEU A 534 -21.70 16.13 64.94
N GLY A 535 -21.84 16.82 63.81
CA GLY A 535 -22.93 17.77 63.51
C GLY A 535 -23.63 17.39 62.20
N PRO A 536 -24.95 17.59 62.06
CA PRO A 536 -25.72 17.06 60.94
C PRO A 536 -25.68 18.01 59.74
N HIS A 537 -25.80 17.42 58.54
CA HIS A 537 -25.95 18.03 57.21
C HIS A 537 -24.66 18.30 56.40
N GLY A 538 -24.55 17.63 55.25
CA GLY A 538 -23.66 18.01 54.13
C GLY A 538 -22.79 16.87 53.61
N ASN A 539 -23.08 16.36 52.42
CA ASN A 539 -22.38 15.28 51.73
C ASN A 539 -20.84 15.46 51.72
N SER A 540 -20.13 14.44 52.22
CA SER A 540 -18.68 14.29 52.08
C SER A 540 -18.32 14.06 50.61
N GLN A 541 -17.87 15.10 49.92
CA GLN A 541 -17.10 14.93 48.70
C GLN A 541 -15.64 14.73 49.08
N VAL A 542 -15.14 13.51 48.86
CA VAL A 542 -13.71 13.21 48.84
C VAL A 542 -13.05 14.05 47.75
N ASN A 543 -11.96 14.75 48.10
CA ASN A 543 -11.20 15.55 47.15
C ASN A 543 -10.70 14.65 46.00
N PRO A 544 -11.13 14.87 44.74
CA PRO A 544 -10.82 14.00 43.62
C PRO A 544 -9.31 13.89 43.34
N LEU A 545 -8.52 14.89 43.75
CA LEU A 545 -7.05 14.81 43.70
C LEU A 545 -6.48 13.73 44.62
N LEU A 546 -7.05 13.56 45.81
CA LEU A 546 -6.56 12.57 46.78
C LEU A 546 -6.94 11.15 46.34
N LEU A 547 -8.08 10.97 45.68
CA LEU A 547 -8.51 9.71 45.10
C LEU A 547 -7.64 9.30 43.91
N ALA A 548 -7.28 10.25 43.03
CA ALA A 548 -6.36 10.02 41.92
C ALA A 548 -4.93 9.71 42.39
N ALA A 549 -4.46 10.39 43.43
CA ALA A 549 -3.14 10.14 44.01
C ALA A 549 -3.05 8.77 44.71
N THR A 550 -4.11 8.35 45.40
CA THR A 550 -4.14 7.06 46.11
C THR A 550 -4.38 5.87 45.19
N THR A 551 -5.09 6.03 44.07
CA THR A 551 -5.22 4.97 43.05
C THR A 551 -3.95 4.77 42.20
N ALA A 552 -3.09 5.79 42.10
CA ALA A 552 -1.81 5.69 41.37
C ALA A 552 -0.70 4.93 42.13
N GLN A 553 -0.77 4.83 43.47
CA GLN A 553 0.30 4.20 44.28
C GLN A 553 0.08 2.71 44.58
N THR A 554 -1.11 2.15 44.36
CA THR A 554 -1.46 0.76 44.73
C THR A 554 -1.73 -0.13 43.53
N GLN A 555 -0.73 -0.35 42.66
CA GLN A 555 -0.80 -1.33 41.58
C GLN A 555 -0.51 -2.80 41.99
N HIS A 556 -0.55 -3.16 43.28
CA HIS A 556 -0.20 -4.52 43.75
C HIS A 556 -1.24 -5.21 44.66
N MET A 557 -2.52 -4.91 44.56
CA MET A 557 -3.56 -5.78 45.16
C MET A 557 -4.77 -5.93 44.24
N MET A 558 -5.04 -7.18 43.82
CA MET A 558 -6.26 -7.59 43.11
C MET A 558 -7.45 -7.66 44.09
N PRO A 559 -8.59 -7.01 43.83
CA PRO A 559 -9.85 -7.37 44.46
C PRO A 559 -10.71 -8.23 43.53
N HIS A 560 -11.21 -9.31 44.11
CA HIS A 560 -12.10 -10.30 43.52
C HIS A 560 -13.54 -9.76 43.42
N GLY A 561 -14.19 -9.97 42.26
CA GLY A 561 -15.65 -10.05 42.11
C GLY A 561 -16.43 -8.73 41.95
N GLY A 562 -16.83 -8.41 40.72
CA GLY A 562 -17.87 -7.42 40.40
C GLY A 562 -18.18 -7.39 38.89
N MET A 563 -19.45 -7.58 38.53
CA MET A 563 -19.98 -7.61 37.15
C MET A 563 -19.72 -6.31 36.36
N PRO A 564 -19.53 -6.35 35.02
CA PRO A 564 -19.24 -5.16 34.23
C PRO A 564 -20.52 -4.41 33.84
N GLY A 565 -20.72 -3.23 34.42
CA GLY A 565 -21.67 -2.22 33.91
C GLY A 565 -20.95 -1.24 32.99
N MET A 566 -21.48 -1.04 31.79
CA MET A 566 -21.05 -0.01 30.83
C MET A 566 -20.97 1.37 31.48
N SER A 567 -19.79 1.99 31.45
CA SER A 567 -19.58 3.40 31.80
C SER A 567 -18.45 3.94 30.95
N HIS A 568 -18.81 4.80 29.98
CA HIS A 568 -17.89 5.51 29.10
C HIS A 568 -16.88 6.37 29.89
N ASN A 569 -15.66 6.45 29.34
CA ASN A 569 -14.56 7.28 29.78
C ASN A 569 -14.95 8.76 29.96
N LEU A 570 -15.28 9.18 31.19
CA LEU A 570 -15.20 10.59 31.59
C LEU A 570 -13.88 10.83 32.31
N HIS A 571 -12.77 10.91 31.56
CA HIS A 571 -11.57 11.56 32.07
C HIS A 571 -11.67 13.06 31.81
N SER A 572 -12.27 13.78 32.76
CA SER A 572 -12.36 15.26 32.75
C SER A 572 -11.06 15.91 33.24
N SER A 573 -9.92 15.58 32.64
CA SER A 573 -8.65 16.24 32.95
C SER A 573 -8.07 16.87 31.69
N HIS A 574 -8.49 18.12 31.46
CA HIS A 574 -8.11 19.03 30.37
C HIS A 574 -8.66 18.65 28.98
N GLY A 575 -9.24 19.62 28.26
CA GLY A 575 -9.76 19.45 26.89
C GLY A 575 -8.67 19.23 25.82
N GLN A 576 -7.51 18.73 26.23
CA GLN A 576 -6.38 18.41 25.37
C GLN A 576 -6.52 16.96 24.90
N THR A 577 -6.45 16.76 23.58
CA THR A 577 -6.50 15.45 22.91
C THR A 577 -5.36 15.40 21.88
N PRO A 578 -4.81 14.22 21.55
CA PRO A 578 -5.17 12.88 22.00
C PRO A 578 -4.53 12.43 23.33
N THR A 579 -5.29 11.72 24.18
CA THR A 579 -4.76 10.88 25.28
C THR A 579 -4.54 9.42 24.85
N SER A 580 -5.15 9.01 23.75
CA SER A 580 -4.97 7.71 23.11
C SER A 580 -5.12 7.87 21.59
N VAL A 581 -4.46 6.97 20.85
CA VAL A 581 -4.52 6.92 19.38
C VAL A 581 -4.62 5.46 18.98
N LYS A 582 -5.59 5.09 18.14
CA LYS A 582 -5.83 3.69 17.74
C LYS A 582 -6.30 3.61 16.29
N PHE A 583 -5.93 2.52 15.62
CA PHE A 583 -6.53 2.16 14.34
C PHE A 583 -7.75 1.27 14.51
N VAL A 584 -8.74 1.45 13.66
CA VAL A 584 -9.88 0.56 13.53
C VAL A 584 -9.43 -0.75 12.87
N LYS A 585 -9.84 -1.88 13.44
CA LYS A 585 -9.58 -3.20 12.85
C LYS A 585 -10.47 -3.42 11.62
N PRO A 586 -9.92 -3.90 10.48
CA PRO A 586 -10.74 -4.29 9.35
C PRO A 586 -11.75 -5.38 9.74
N PRO A 587 -12.99 -5.33 9.24
CA PRO A 587 -13.96 -6.37 9.49
C PRO A 587 -13.57 -7.72 8.86
N GLU A 588 -13.73 -8.82 9.60
CA GLU A 588 -13.32 -10.17 9.17
C GLU A 588 -14.40 -10.94 8.39
N TYR A 589 -15.60 -10.38 8.28
CA TYR A 589 -16.76 -11.01 7.64
C TYR A 589 -16.82 -10.82 6.11
N PHE A 590 -15.81 -10.19 5.51
CA PHE A 590 -15.63 -10.11 4.05
C PHE A 590 -14.52 -11.08 3.59
N PRO A 591 -14.84 -12.35 3.28
CA PRO A 591 -13.83 -13.37 2.97
C PRO A 591 -12.99 -13.02 1.75
N GLU A 592 -13.62 -12.48 0.69
CA GLU A 592 -12.97 -12.11 -0.58
C GLU A 592 -11.90 -11.00 -0.42
N PHE A 593 -11.98 -10.22 0.66
CA PHE A 593 -11.03 -9.13 0.94
C PHE A 593 -9.88 -9.56 1.86
N LYS A 594 -9.87 -10.78 2.37
CA LYS A 594 -8.77 -11.29 3.22
C LYS A 594 -7.47 -11.47 2.42
N GLU A 595 -7.57 -11.89 1.16
CA GLU A 595 -6.41 -12.15 0.30
C GLU A 595 -5.90 -10.87 -0.38
N VAL A 596 -6.81 -10.00 -0.83
CA VAL A 596 -6.47 -8.77 -1.57
C VAL A 596 -6.07 -7.62 -0.64
N GLY A 597 -6.51 -7.68 0.62
CA GLY A 597 -6.31 -6.64 1.61
C GLY A 597 -7.44 -5.60 1.62
N PHE A 598 -7.41 -4.75 2.65
CA PHE A 598 -8.46 -3.75 2.91
C PHE A 598 -8.08 -2.34 2.43
N ASP A 599 -7.02 -2.23 1.63
CA ASP A 599 -6.52 -0.94 1.14
C ASP A 599 -7.48 -0.28 0.14
N GLU A 600 -8.29 -1.07 -0.58
CA GLU A 600 -9.36 -0.60 -1.46
C GLU A 600 -10.74 -0.61 -0.77
N SER A 601 -10.75 -0.45 0.56
CA SER A 601 -11.96 -0.40 1.39
C SER A 601 -12.99 0.62 0.92
N THR A 602 -12.58 1.73 0.30
CA THR A 602 -13.48 2.69 -0.34
C THR A 602 -14.45 2.01 -1.31
N PHE A 603 -13.99 1.08 -2.15
CA PHE A 603 -14.85 0.40 -3.12
C PHE A 603 -15.76 -0.65 -2.47
N LEU A 604 -15.28 -1.33 -1.42
CA LEU A 604 -16.11 -2.21 -0.62
C LEU A 604 -17.25 -1.44 0.07
N GLY A 605 -16.92 -0.30 0.67
CA GLY A 605 -17.90 0.58 1.28
C GLY A 605 -18.92 1.12 0.30
N ALA A 606 -18.50 1.41 -0.93
CA ALA A 606 -19.38 1.75 -2.03
C ALA A 606 -20.39 0.62 -2.36
N GLN A 607 -19.97 -0.65 -2.29
CA GLN A 607 -20.87 -1.79 -2.49
C GLN A 607 -21.92 -1.90 -1.39
N VAL A 608 -21.48 -1.73 -0.13
CA VAL A 608 -22.39 -1.67 1.03
C VAL A 608 -23.38 -0.52 0.86
N ALA A 609 -22.89 0.67 0.52
CA ALA A 609 -23.70 1.87 0.33
C ALA A 609 -24.70 1.72 -0.81
N ALA A 610 -24.25 1.26 -1.98
CA ALA A 610 -25.11 1.01 -3.13
C ALA A 610 -26.26 0.07 -2.78
N LYS A 611 -25.99 -1.03 -2.05
CA LYS A 611 -27.03 -1.95 -1.61
C LYS A 611 -28.05 -1.28 -0.71
N VAL A 612 -27.58 -0.53 0.30
CA VAL A 612 -28.48 0.16 1.22
C VAL A 612 -29.30 1.22 0.49
N ILE A 613 -28.66 2.10 -0.27
CA ILE A 613 -29.27 3.28 -0.88
C ILE A 613 -30.28 2.91 -1.98
N PHE A 614 -29.90 2.05 -2.92
CA PHE A 614 -30.74 1.75 -4.09
C PHE A 614 -31.80 0.66 -3.81
N VAL A 615 -31.53 -0.26 -2.88
CA VAL A 615 -32.36 -1.47 -2.68
C VAL A 615 -33.13 -1.41 -1.37
N VAL A 616 -32.47 -1.08 -0.26
CA VAL A 616 -33.08 -1.12 1.08
C VAL A 616 -33.84 0.17 1.38
N ASP A 617 -33.16 1.31 1.32
CA ASP A 617 -33.68 2.66 1.59
C ASP A 617 -34.55 3.17 0.43
N GLN A 618 -34.23 2.75 -0.80
CA GLN A 618 -34.97 3.08 -2.02
C GLN A 618 -35.09 4.60 -2.26
N GLY A 619 -34.15 5.39 -1.73
CA GLY A 619 -34.08 6.84 -1.93
C GLY A 619 -34.81 7.67 -0.87
N GLN A 620 -35.33 7.06 0.21
CA GLN A 620 -35.95 7.79 1.33
C GLN A 620 -34.98 8.76 2.00
N SER A 621 -33.71 8.37 2.12
CA SER A 621 -32.64 9.19 2.69
C SER A 621 -32.00 10.14 1.67
N LYS A 622 -32.61 10.31 0.49
CA LYS A 622 -32.05 11.06 -0.64
C LYS A 622 -30.64 10.62 -1.06
N GLY A 623 -30.26 9.35 -0.90
CA GLY A 623 -28.92 8.88 -1.26
C GLY A 623 -28.59 8.86 -2.77
N TYR A 624 -29.56 9.17 -3.64
CA TYR A 624 -29.38 9.33 -5.06
C TYR A 624 -30.46 10.24 -5.65
N MET A 625 -30.12 10.90 -6.75
CA MET A 625 -31.02 11.75 -7.52
C MET A 625 -31.71 10.95 -8.62
N THR A 626 -33.02 11.15 -8.82
CA THR A 626 -33.77 10.46 -9.88
C THR A 626 -33.82 11.29 -11.17
N ARG A 627 -34.14 10.63 -12.29
CA ARG A 627 -34.34 11.32 -13.58
C ARG A 627 -35.46 12.38 -13.53
N PRO A 628 -36.64 12.14 -12.91
CA PRO A 628 -37.64 13.18 -12.68
C PRO A 628 -37.07 14.39 -11.91
N ASP A 629 -36.39 14.15 -10.79
CA ASP A 629 -35.80 15.24 -9.99
C ASP A 629 -34.81 16.08 -10.82
N TYR A 630 -34.01 15.42 -11.66
CA TYR A 630 -33.10 16.08 -12.59
C TYR A 630 -33.80 16.91 -13.65
N ASN A 631 -34.88 16.41 -14.23
CA ASN A 631 -35.62 17.16 -15.23
C ASN A 631 -36.29 18.41 -14.63
N ASP A 632 -36.68 18.35 -13.35
CA ASP A 632 -37.37 19.44 -12.66
C ASP A 632 -36.40 20.51 -12.12
N GLN A 633 -35.28 20.07 -11.53
CA GLN A 633 -34.37 20.96 -10.78
C GLN A 633 -32.99 21.15 -11.44
N GLY A 634 -32.68 20.36 -12.48
CA GLY A 634 -31.39 20.40 -13.16
C GLY A 634 -30.24 19.85 -12.31
N PRO A 635 -28.97 20.00 -12.77
CA PRO A 635 -27.82 19.38 -12.12
C PRO A 635 -27.49 19.91 -10.72
N GLN A 636 -27.95 21.11 -10.37
CA GLN A 636 -27.70 21.75 -9.06
C GLN A 636 -28.35 21.02 -7.90
N ALA A 637 -29.44 20.30 -8.15
CA ALA A 637 -30.12 19.57 -7.10
C ALA A 637 -29.29 18.42 -6.53
N ILE A 638 -28.21 17.96 -7.18
CA ILE A 638 -27.36 16.87 -6.68
C ILE A 638 -26.85 17.11 -5.25
N HIS A 639 -26.69 18.37 -4.83
CA HIS A 639 -26.21 18.72 -3.48
C HIS A 639 -27.20 18.35 -2.38
N ASP A 640 -28.48 18.14 -2.73
CA ASP A 640 -29.50 17.63 -1.81
C ASP A 640 -29.54 16.09 -1.77
N TYR A 641 -28.78 15.41 -2.64
CA TYR A 641 -28.77 13.95 -2.80
C TYR A 641 -27.37 13.30 -2.66
N SER A 642 -26.33 14.10 -2.40
CA SER A 642 -24.96 13.61 -2.24
C SER A 642 -24.70 13.18 -0.79
N LEU A 643 -24.00 12.05 -0.61
CA LEU A 643 -23.60 11.51 0.70
C LEU A 643 -22.13 11.76 1.00
#